data_AF-A0A1G2XNP0-F1
#
_entry.id   AF-A0A1G2XNP0-F1
#
_cell.length_a   1.000
_cell.length_b   1.000
_cell.length_c   1.000
_cell.angle_alpha   90.00
_cell.angle_beta   90.00
_cell.angle_gamma   90.00
#
_symmetry.space_group_name_H-M   'P 1'
#
loop_
_entity.id
_entity.type
_entity.pdbx_description
1 polymer ?
#
loop_
_entity_poly.entity_id
_entity_poly.type
_entity_poly.pdbx_seq_one_letter_code
_entity_poly.pdbx_strand_id
1 'polypeptide(L)'
;MMKKIIFTIALMSFGTIALAADNNWDGSAGDNEWNTGSNWSLNRVPNSSDNARIEMASGPVFSTGTTTAMRVLLRGTNGTLILDGGTLSTTSYFDIAYTASESGTLTVNSGTINISGTGVHFYCGRAGTATFNMNGGAVNVGGTFYVARDATSVTNVNLAGGTITCGIISMGLNGGNGTINISSTGKLIINGDATSTVNPYIANGWIKAYNGAGAVMMDYDTTTPGKTTLWADVPTKAGGPNPVNNATNVSIITDLSWTGVQGATAHEVYFGTASPGSFQASTTGTTFDVGRLTPNTTYFWKIDEVTGSGTVTGDVWTFTTGNVTAGNPAPANGAVNIAASGTTLSWSAGVSAASHNVYFGTTNPPAFLVNQTAASYNTGTLAQDTTYYWSVDEVEDAEHIYTGSVWSFSTQGSIKKGPYLIYPGNNTQMMVLWQMPNTAGCTISWGLDTTYSTGSANTTEYGTDHQHKYTITGLTPGTKYYYRVTAGPSNATGSFRTAPAADATTVKFLAYGDTRTYPADHSTVAAGMNSLIAVDPDYQTMLLHVGDWVNADAEDNWTNEFFNRSYPAQLQMEASLPIQGVMGNHEGNAVYYTKYWPYPYVSSRYWSYDYGPVHIILLDQYVNYTPGSAQYNWLVNDLSSSTKKWNIIVLHEPGWSAGGGHSNEVPVQQYIQPLCEQYGVPIIFGGHNHYYARAVVNGVHHVTTGAGGAPLYNPSSGENIIITSKTLEFCKVTIDGNSLVCEVVKPDGTVIDTFYAEKEEPDFTFAVVADPQIGWLYSGNNCGGQNVDYKWLETVNKLNVVNPEFAIVVGDLTDSKTNSSAIAYYKSCAAQLKPSISLYHLPGNHDVGDAPSASTYAIWQTNFSSSGTANPWFSFTYGNNLFICLDSMILKNSTNYPGKNTEEMNWLTTTLEAASGYDNIMVFMHIPLCMDAIDEVDGSNNMPLAVRNQLLNLFHTHGVKAVFSGHAHNNSYARDGALEIVTTSSCLCSLGSPATPQGFRVVKVYPNHIEHEYIANPDIVCVSGDFNCDGIIDFEDMATLTGSWLEGGLWP
;
A
#
# COMPACT_ATOMS: atom_id res chain seq x y z
N MET A 1 23.85 80.52 13.68
CA MET A 1 24.63 81.73 14.03
C MET A 1 26.08 81.49 13.62
N MET A 2 26.52 82.08 12.52
CA MET A 2 27.43 83.22 12.50
C MET A 2 28.76 83.04 13.26
N LYS A 3 29.82 82.99 12.44
CA LYS A 3 31.08 83.75 12.51
C LYS A 3 32.34 83.14 13.16
N LYS A 4 33.35 83.05 12.28
CA LYS A 4 34.80 83.36 12.40
C LYS A 4 35.75 82.21 12.73
N ILE A 5 36.67 81.95 11.78
CA ILE A 5 38.16 81.94 11.87
C ILE A 5 38.64 81.79 10.40
N ILE A 6 39.01 82.86 9.71
CA ILE A 6 40.39 83.35 9.43
C ILE A 6 41.31 82.27 8.84
N PHE A 7 41.53 82.36 7.52
CA PHE A 7 42.67 81.81 6.79
C PHE A 7 43.78 82.85 6.75
N THR A 8 45.03 82.46 7.05
CA THR A 8 46.21 83.30 6.84
C THR A 8 46.66 83.22 5.39
N ILE A 9 46.93 84.40 4.84
CA ILE A 9 47.36 84.74 3.48
C ILE A 9 48.80 84.26 3.21
N ALA A 10 49.05 83.80 1.98
CA ALA A 10 50.35 83.98 1.31
C ALA A 10 50.11 84.41 -0.15
N LEU A 11 50.55 85.63 -0.46
CA LEU A 11 50.58 86.27 -1.78
C LEU A 11 51.49 85.51 -2.76
N MET A 12 51.03 85.29 -4.01
CA MET A 12 51.89 85.37 -5.20
C MET A 12 51.11 85.95 -6.40
N SER A 13 51.56 87.14 -6.82
CA SER A 13 51.48 87.77 -8.16
C SER A 13 50.27 87.49 -9.07
N PHE A 14 49.42 88.51 -9.24
CA PHE A 14 48.57 88.66 -10.43
C PHE A 14 49.44 89.04 -11.64
N GLY A 15 49.76 88.06 -12.49
CA GLY A 15 50.08 88.31 -13.88
C GLY A 15 48.79 88.60 -14.64
N THR A 16 48.76 89.68 -15.42
CA THR A 16 47.69 89.95 -16.38
C THR A 16 47.56 88.76 -17.35
N ILE A 17 46.48 87.98 -17.23
CA ILE A 17 46.13 86.97 -18.23
C ILE A 17 45.67 87.74 -19.47
N ALA A 18 46.47 87.73 -20.53
CA ALA A 18 46.01 88.14 -21.85
C ALA A 18 44.90 87.16 -22.27
N LEU A 19 43.67 87.66 -22.39
CA LEU A 19 42.58 86.87 -22.95
C LEU A 19 42.86 86.63 -24.44
N ALA A 20 42.71 85.39 -24.89
CA ALA A 20 42.90 85.03 -26.28
C ALA A 20 41.96 85.82 -27.19
N ALA A 21 42.47 86.30 -28.32
CA ALA A 21 41.65 87.02 -29.30
C ALA A 21 40.88 86.01 -30.15
N ASP A 22 39.60 86.29 -30.40
CA ASP A 22 38.82 85.54 -31.38
C ASP A 22 39.17 86.04 -32.79
N ASN A 23 39.71 85.16 -33.61
CA ASN A 23 40.02 85.44 -35.01
C ASN A 23 39.04 84.64 -35.89
N ASN A 24 38.01 85.32 -36.35
CA ASN A 24 36.94 84.72 -37.14
C ASN A 24 37.36 84.61 -38.61
N TRP A 25 37.04 83.49 -39.25
CA TRP A 25 37.15 83.32 -40.69
C TRP A 25 36.07 84.15 -41.39
N ASP A 26 36.48 85.03 -42.30
CA ASP A 26 35.57 85.83 -43.13
C ASP A 26 35.77 85.62 -44.65
N GLY A 27 36.88 84.97 -45.06
CA GLY A 27 37.15 84.65 -46.47
C GLY A 27 37.32 85.88 -47.38
N SER A 28 37.60 87.05 -46.81
CA SER A 28 37.54 88.32 -47.54
C SER A 28 38.63 88.53 -48.60
N ALA A 29 39.67 87.68 -48.65
CA ALA A 29 40.69 87.73 -49.71
C ALA A 29 40.24 87.09 -51.04
N GLY A 30 39.14 86.34 -51.06
CA GLY A 30 38.62 85.66 -52.24
C GLY A 30 39.31 84.34 -52.60
N ASP A 31 40.28 83.90 -51.78
CA ASP A 31 40.78 82.52 -51.75
C ASP A 31 40.27 81.83 -50.46
N ASN A 32 40.27 80.50 -50.44
CA ASN A 32 39.92 79.74 -49.23
C ASN A 32 41.17 79.31 -48.43
N GLU A 33 42.34 79.90 -48.65
CA GLU A 33 43.57 79.41 -48.02
C GLU A 33 43.70 79.91 -46.58
N TRP A 34 43.87 78.98 -45.63
CA TRP A 34 44.05 79.28 -44.21
C TRP A 34 45.24 80.24 -43.95
N ASN A 35 46.30 80.13 -44.74
CA ASN A 35 47.53 80.93 -44.57
C ASN A 35 47.41 82.36 -45.11
N THR A 36 46.31 82.72 -45.78
CA THR A 36 46.07 84.08 -46.25
C THR A 36 45.52 84.91 -45.09
N GLY A 37 46.36 85.75 -44.48
CA GLY A 37 46.02 86.52 -43.28
C GLY A 37 44.80 87.42 -43.43
N SER A 38 44.53 87.92 -44.64
CA SER A 38 43.35 88.75 -44.92
C SER A 38 42.03 87.99 -44.92
N ASN A 39 42.01 86.65 -44.92
CA ASN A 39 40.76 85.88 -44.75
C ASN A 39 40.27 85.80 -43.29
N TRP A 40 40.99 86.45 -42.39
CA TRP A 40 40.75 86.41 -40.96
C TRP A 40 40.46 87.81 -40.44
N SER A 41 39.51 87.93 -39.52
CA SER A 41 39.00 89.21 -38.99
C SER A 41 40.07 90.12 -38.34
N LEU A 42 41.20 89.55 -37.89
CA LEU A 42 42.35 90.31 -37.35
C LEU A 42 43.39 90.68 -38.43
N ASN A 43 43.09 90.41 -39.70
CA ASN A 43 43.95 90.60 -40.87
C ASN A 43 45.33 89.94 -40.72
N ARG A 44 45.37 88.77 -40.08
CA ARG A 44 46.54 87.90 -39.90
C ARG A 44 46.10 86.46 -39.64
N VAL A 45 46.97 85.50 -39.95
CA VAL A 45 46.75 84.08 -39.64
C VAL A 45 46.67 83.87 -38.12
N PRO A 46 45.72 83.06 -37.61
CA PRO A 46 45.64 82.72 -36.19
C PRO A 46 46.95 82.14 -35.68
N ASN A 47 47.42 82.65 -34.54
CA ASN A 47 48.60 82.13 -33.84
C ASN A 47 48.21 81.44 -32.52
N SER A 48 49.21 80.98 -31.75
CA SER A 48 49.02 80.22 -30.50
C SER A 48 48.29 80.96 -29.38
N SER A 49 48.00 82.25 -29.55
CA SER A 49 47.21 83.08 -28.64
C SER A 49 45.81 83.43 -29.19
N ASP A 50 45.45 82.97 -30.39
CA ASP A 50 44.18 83.28 -31.05
C ASP A 50 43.25 82.04 -31.08
N ASN A 51 41.93 82.24 -30.91
CA ASN A 51 40.93 81.24 -31.25
C ASN A 51 40.59 81.36 -32.75
N ALA A 52 40.86 80.34 -33.54
CA ALA A 52 40.42 80.25 -34.93
C ALA A 52 38.94 79.82 -34.96
N ARG A 53 38.03 80.76 -35.25
CA ARG A 53 36.59 80.50 -35.31
C ARG A 53 36.11 80.45 -36.76
N ILE A 54 35.48 79.35 -37.13
CA ILE A 54 35.01 79.10 -38.49
C ILE A 54 33.52 78.81 -38.41
N GLU A 55 32.71 79.74 -38.90
CA GLU A 55 31.25 79.71 -38.74
C GLU A 55 30.48 79.57 -40.06
N MET A 56 31.20 79.45 -41.18
CA MET A 56 30.63 79.43 -42.54
C MET A 56 30.97 78.13 -43.28
N ALA A 57 30.09 77.76 -44.22
CA ALA A 57 30.27 76.58 -45.07
C ALA A 57 31.44 76.69 -46.06
N SER A 58 31.70 77.89 -46.58
CA SER A 58 32.90 78.22 -47.36
C SER A 58 34.09 78.51 -46.44
N GLY A 59 34.46 77.53 -45.64
CA GLY A 59 35.54 77.66 -44.67
C GLY A 59 36.93 77.42 -45.26
N PRO A 60 37.97 77.51 -44.43
CA PRO A 60 39.35 77.41 -44.89
C PRO A 60 39.73 76.02 -45.40
N VAL A 61 40.63 76.02 -46.38
CA VAL A 61 41.46 74.92 -46.83
C VAL A 61 42.88 75.19 -46.34
N PHE A 62 43.49 74.22 -45.67
CA PHE A 62 44.90 74.29 -45.30
C PHE A 62 45.68 73.25 -46.11
N SER A 63 46.37 73.78 -47.13
CA SER A 63 47.00 72.98 -48.17
C SER A 63 48.48 72.69 -47.88
N THR A 64 49.22 73.62 -47.25
CA THR A 64 50.66 73.50 -46.97
C THR A 64 51.10 74.33 -45.74
N GLY A 65 52.34 74.11 -45.27
CA GLY A 65 52.96 74.90 -44.20
C GLY A 65 52.68 74.36 -42.79
N THR A 66 53.09 75.12 -41.78
CA THR A 66 52.87 74.81 -40.36
C THR A 66 52.26 76.01 -39.66
N THR A 67 51.17 75.79 -38.93
CA THR A 67 50.49 76.84 -38.17
C THR A 67 50.03 76.30 -36.82
N THR A 68 49.85 77.21 -35.86
CA THR A 68 49.40 76.88 -34.51
C THR A 68 48.33 77.88 -34.09
N ALA A 69 47.14 77.40 -33.73
CA ALA A 69 46.10 78.21 -33.08
C ALA A 69 46.01 77.87 -31.59
N MET A 70 45.42 78.73 -30.77
CA MET A 70 45.08 78.33 -29.40
C MET A 70 43.97 77.28 -29.42
N ARG A 71 42.86 77.59 -30.08
CA ARG A 71 41.73 76.69 -30.33
C ARG A 71 41.32 76.76 -31.78
N VAL A 72 40.78 75.67 -32.30
CA VAL A 72 40.09 75.64 -33.59
C VAL A 72 38.65 75.25 -33.34
N LEU A 73 37.73 76.09 -33.77
CA LEU A 73 36.31 76.00 -33.45
C LEU A 73 35.51 76.02 -34.77
N LEU A 74 34.98 74.86 -35.16
CA LEU A 74 34.03 74.73 -36.27
C LEU A 74 32.62 74.89 -35.71
N ARG A 75 32.02 76.06 -35.91
CA ARG A 75 30.76 76.49 -35.28
C ARG A 75 29.79 77.03 -36.33
N GLY A 76 28.69 77.66 -35.88
CA GLY A 76 27.67 78.23 -36.76
C GLY A 76 26.83 77.17 -37.48
N THR A 77 26.23 77.55 -38.61
CA THR A 77 25.48 76.63 -39.48
C THR A 77 26.42 76.09 -40.56
N ASN A 78 27.07 74.96 -40.27
CA ASN A 78 27.98 74.22 -41.13
C ASN A 78 29.40 74.81 -41.28
N GLY A 79 30.02 75.26 -40.18
CA GLY A 79 31.42 75.65 -40.17
C GLY A 79 32.33 74.53 -40.69
N THR A 80 33.10 74.79 -41.76
CA THR A 80 33.84 73.73 -42.47
C THR A 80 35.35 73.98 -42.48
N LEU A 81 36.16 72.94 -42.27
CA LEU A 81 37.61 72.98 -42.47
C LEU A 81 38.05 71.81 -43.34
N ILE A 82 38.86 72.09 -44.35
CA ILE A 82 39.49 71.07 -45.19
C ILE A 82 41.01 71.09 -44.95
N LEU A 83 41.58 69.93 -44.65
CA LEU A 83 43.02 69.71 -44.55
C LEU A 83 43.48 68.89 -45.76
N ASP A 84 44.18 69.55 -46.68
CA ASP A 84 44.73 68.95 -47.89
C ASP A 84 46.27 68.80 -47.81
N GLY A 85 46.89 69.30 -46.75
CA GLY A 85 48.31 69.10 -46.44
C GLY A 85 48.77 69.91 -45.22
N GLY A 86 50.09 70.06 -45.06
CA GLY A 86 50.69 70.84 -43.95
C GLY A 86 50.51 70.25 -42.54
N THR A 87 50.86 71.03 -41.51
CA THR A 87 50.62 70.72 -40.08
C THR A 87 49.86 71.85 -39.37
N LEU A 88 48.65 71.57 -38.90
CA LEU A 88 47.84 72.46 -38.04
C LEU A 88 47.90 71.98 -36.59
N SER A 89 48.44 72.81 -35.70
CA SER A 89 48.53 72.49 -34.27
C SER A 89 47.58 73.33 -33.42
N THR A 90 47.07 72.78 -32.33
CA THR A 90 46.33 73.52 -31.29
C THR A 90 47.00 73.35 -29.94
N THR A 91 47.11 74.45 -29.18
CA THR A 91 47.62 74.42 -27.79
C THR A 91 46.52 74.14 -26.75
N SER A 92 45.25 74.14 -27.18
CA SER A 92 44.05 73.82 -26.42
C SER A 92 43.11 72.92 -27.24
N TYR A 93 41.80 73.01 -27.02
CA TYR A 93 40.79 72.15 -27.64
C TYR A 93 40.58 72.41 -29.13
N PHE A 94 40.28 71.33 -29.87
CA PHE A 94 39.64 71.38 -31.17
C PHE A 94 38.17 71.01 -30.99
N ASP A 95 37.25 71.81 -31.50
CA ASP A 95 35.81 71.64 -31.27
C ASP A 95 35.02 71.74 -32.58
N ILE A 96 34.13 70.77 -32.80
CA ILE A 96 33.15 70.75 -33.88
C ILE A 96 31.77 70.76 -33.23
N ALA A 97 30.98 71.78 -33.56
CA ALA A 97 29.64 72.01 -33.04
C ALA A 97 29.59 72.11 -31.50
N TYR A 98 30.03 73.26 -30.99
CA TYR A 98 30.20 73.53 -29.57
C TYR A 98 28.85 73.62 -28.82
N THR A 99 27.81 74.19 -29.45
CA THR A 99 26.44 74.27 -28.90
C THR A 99 25.45 73.42 -29.68
N ALA A 100 24.28 73.15 -29.09
CA ALA A 100 23.25 72.29 -29.67
C ALA A 100 22.68 72.76 -31.02
N SER A 101 22.75 74.06 -31.32
CA SER A 101 22.26 74.63 -32.58
C SER A 101 23.32 74.71 -33.68
N GLU A 102 24.56 74.31 -33.38
CA GLU A 102 25.67 74.40 -34.32
C GLU A 102 25.83 73.10 -35.13
N SER A 103 26.36 73.25 -36.34
CA SER A 103 26.84 72.13 -37.13
C SER A 103 28.21 72.44 -37.73
N GLY A 104 29.05 71.42 -37.87
CA GLY A 104 30.38 71.59 -38.46
C GLY A 104 30.90 70.35 -39.15
N THR A 105 31.77 70.57 -40.14
CA THR A 105 32.37 69.53 -40.96
C THR A 105 33.89 69.67 -41.00
N LEU A 106 34.59 68.64 -40.56
CA LEU A 106 36.04 68.51 -40.77
C LEU A 106 36.28 67.48 -41.87
N THR A 107 37.06 67.84 -42.89
CA THR A 107 37.56 66.90 -43.89
C THR A 107 39.08 66.90 -43.87
N VAL A 108 39.68 65.71 -43.70
CA VAL A 108 41.12 65.51 -43.76
C VAL A 108 41.43 64.57 -44.92
N ASN A 109 41.91 65.14 -46.02
CA ASN A 109 42.36 64.38 -47.18
C ASN A 109 43.85 64.02 -47.05
N SER A 110 44.66 64.93 -46.52
CA SER A 110 46.09 64.74 -46.27
C SER A 110 46.60 65.74 -45.20
N GLY A 111 47.86 65.66 -44.77
CA GLY A 111 48.42 66.55 -43.73
C GLY A 111 48.25 66.04 -42.30
N THR A 112 48.58 66.89 -41.32
CA THR A 112 48.57 66.53 -39.89
C THR A 112 47.84 67.56 -39.03
N ILE A 113 46.94 67.12 -38.14
CA ILE A 113 46.39 67.92 -37.04
C ILE A 113 47.01 67.43 -35.72
N ASN A 114 47.62 68.32 -34.95
CA ASN A 114 48.18 68.02 -33.63
C ASN A 114 47.46 68.81 -32.53
N ILE A 115 46.80 68.11 -31.61
CA ILE A 115 46.10 68.71 -30.48
C ILE A 115 46.91 68.37 -29.22
N SER A 116 47.77 69.29 -28.78
CA SER A 116 48.79 69.03 -27.75
C SER A 116 48.85 70.12 -26.69
N GLY A 117 49.10 69.72 -25.44
CA GLY A 117 49.10 70.61 -24.26
C GLY A 117 48.56 69.90 -23.02
N THR A 118 48.56 70.58 -21.87
CA THR A 118 48.00 70.04 -20.64
C THR A 118 46.47 70.12 -20.66
N GLY A 119 45.78 68.97 -20.57
CA GLY A 119 44.32 68.91 -20.49
C GLY A 119 43.61 69.23 -21.81
N VAL A 120 44.17 68.85 -22.96
CA VAL A 120 43.59 69.07 -24.30
C VAL A 120 42.68 67.92 -24.74
N HIS A 121 41.69 68.24 -25.58
CA HIS A 121 40.65 67.32 -26.08
C HIS A 121 40.26 67.69 -27.51
N PHE A 122 39.81 66.68 -28.26
CA PHE A 122 39.12 66.88 -29.53
C PHE A 122 37.64 66.53 -29.33
N TYR A 123 36.76 67.52 -29.42
CA TYR A 123 35.31 67.33 -29.41
C TYR A 123 34.79 67.25 -30.84
N CYS A 124 34.56 66.04 -31.34
CA CYS A 124 33.78 65.83 -32.56
C CYS A 124 32.31 65.72 -32.16
N GLY A 125 31.59 66.85 -32.29
CA GLY A 125 30.22 66.99 -31.83
C GLY A 125 30.15 67.10 -30.33
N ARG A 126 30.46 68.29 -29.80
CA ARG A 126 30.33 68.55 -28.36
C ARG A 126 28.86 68.52 -27.94
N ALA A 127 28.02 69.32 -28.59
CA ALA A 127 26.58 69.37 -28.34
C ALA A 127 25.73 69.43 -29.62
N GLY A 128 26.26 69.89 -30.76
CA GLY A 128 25.52 69.97 -32.02
C GLY A 128 25.86 68.84 -33.00
N THR A 129 25.63 69.07 -34.30
CA THR A 129 25.86 68.05 -35.35
C THR A 129 27.26 68.13 -35.91
N ALA A 130 28.03 67.04 -35.85
CA ALA A 130 29.38 66.99 -36.38
C ALA A 130 29.56 65.91 -37.46
N THR A 131 30.23 66.28 -38.55
CA THR A 131 30.71 65.32 -39.55
C THR A 131 32.23 65.40 -39.61
N PHE A 132 32.91 64.27 -39.48
CA PHE A 132 34.35 64.17 -39.65
C PHE A 132 34.69 63.13 -40.71
N ASN A 133 35.17 63.59 -41.87
CA ASN A 133 35.62 62.74 -42.95
C ASN A 133 37.14 62.66 -42.94
N MET A 134 37.68 61.45 -42.82
CA MET A 134 39.12 61.20 -42.90
C MET A 134 39.39 60.25 -44.07
N ASN A 135 39.91 60.83 -45.15
CA ASN A 135 40.29 60.11 -46.37
C ASN A 135 41.79 59.75 -46.37
N GLY A 136 42.59 60.47 -45.58
CA GLY A 136 44.03 60.28 -45.43
C GLY A 136 44.60 61.11 -44.28
N GLY A 137 45.93 61.27 -44.22
CA GLY A 137 46.59 62.12 -43.22
C GLY A 137 46.62 61.55 -41.79
N ALA A 138 46.93 62.41 -40.82
CA ALA A 138 47.04 62.05 -39.40
C ALA A 138 46.36 63.08 -38.48
N VAL A 139 45.58 62.61 -37.51
CA VAL A 139 45.03 63.45 -36.43
C VAL A 139 45.52 62.90 -35.09
N ASN A 140 46.33 63.68 -34.39
CA ASN A 140 46.96 63.30 -33.13
C ASN A 140 46.34 64.10 -31.97
N VAL A 141 45.62 63.39 -31.09
CA VAL A 141 44.92 63.95 -29.93
C VAL A 141 45.68 63.58 -28.66
N GLY A 142 46.33 64.55 -28.02
CA GLY A 142 47.13 64.32 -26.81
C GLY A 142 46.30 63.89 -25.59
N GLY A 143 45.01 64.20 -25.56
CA GLY A 143 44.07 63.76 -24.52
C GLY A 143 42.89 62.98 -25.09
N THR A 144 41.68 63.30 -24.64
CA THR A 144 40.47 62.56 -25.03
C THR A 144 39.93 62.98 -26.39
N PHE A 145 39.65 62.00 -27.25
CA PHE A 145 38.81 62.13 -28.43
C PHE A 145 37.36 61.82 -28.04
N TYR A 146 36.53 62.86 -28.02
CA TYR A 146 35.09 62.75 -27.75
C TYR A 146 34.31 62.65 -29.05
N VAL A 147 33.44 61.66 -29.14
CA VAL A 147 32.49 61.49 -30.24
C VAL A 147 31.08 61.55 -29.68
N ALA A 148 30.31 62.55 -30.11
CA ALA A 148 28.97 62.84 -29.61
C ALA A 148 28.89 62.94 -28.08
N ARG A 149 29.46 63.99 -27.50
CA ARG A 149 29.59 64.09 -26.03
C ARG A 149 28.27 64.30 -25.31
N ASP A 150 27.51 65.34 -25.68
CA ASP A 150 26.27 65.74 -24.99
C ASP A 150 25.01 65.22 -25.69
N ALA A 151 23.89 65.10 -24.97
CA ALA A 151 22.65 64.43 -25.43
C ALA A 151 22.08 64.93 -26.77
N THR A 152 22.30 66.20 -27.11
CA THR A 152 21.84 66.80 -28.37
C THR A 152 22.79 66.54 -29.55
N SER A 153 23.96 65.97 -29.27
CA SER A 153 25.00 65.76 -30.27
C SER A 153 24.68 64.58 -31.17
N VAL A 154 24.81 64.79 -32.48
CA VAL A 154 24.72 63.76 -33.51
C VAL A 154 26.01 63.82 -34.31
N THR A 155 26.84 62.77 -34.21
CA THR A 155 28.18 62.76 -34.80
C THR A 155 28.40 61.58 -35.71
N ASN A 156 28.93 61.84 -36.91
CA ASN A 156 29.38 60.82 -37.84
C ASN A 156 30.87 61.01 -38.15
N VAL A 157 31.68 60.01 -37.80
CA VAL A 157 33.10 59.93 -38.17
C VAL A 157 33.27 58.87 -39.25
N ASN A 158 33.64 59.30 -40.45
CA ASN A 158 33.92 58.43 -41.59
C ASN A 158 35.44 58.29 -41.73
N LEU A 159 35.96 57.15 -41.28
CA LEU A 159 37.39 56.82 -41.31
C LEU A 159 37.68 55.93 -42.52
N ALA A 160 37.67 56.56 -43.70
CA ALA A 160 37.88 55.91 -44.98
C ALA A 160 39.37 55.57 -45.23
N GLY A 161 40.27 56.42 -44.71
CA GLY A 161 41.72 56.26 -44.75
C GLY A 161 42.41 57.11 -43.68
N GLY A 162 43.73 57.02 -43.57
CA GLY A 162 44.51 57.77 -42.59
C GLY A 162 44.40 57.24 -41.16
N THR A 163 45.01 57.98 -40.21
CA THR A 163 45.15 57.54 -38.81
C THR A 163 44.69 58.58 -37.80
N ILE A 164 43.73 58.24 -36.96
CA ILE A 164 43.39 59.00 -35.73
C ILE A 164 44.14 58.35 -34.56
N THR A 165 45.02 59.09 -33.90
CA THR A 165 45.68 58.66 -32.65
C THR A 165 45.16 59.48 -31.48
N CYS A 166 44.73 58.85 -30.40
CA CYS A 166 44.25 59.56 -29.20
C CYS A 166 44.77 58.95 -27.89
N GLY A 167 44.77 59.74 -26.82
CA GLY A 167 45.08 59.25 -25.47
C GLY A 167 43.96 58.38 -24.90
N ILE A 168 42.73 58.88 -25.00
CA ILE A 168 41.52 58.20 -24.54
C ILE A 168 40.43 58.40 -25.60
N ILE A 169 39.58 57.40 -25.82
CA ILE A 169 38.34 57.57 -26.57
C ILE A 169 37.14 57.56 -25.63
N SER A 170 36.18 58.47 -25.86
CA SER A 170 34.90 58.48 -25.14
C SER A 170 33.78 58.80 -26.11
N MET A 171 32.82 57.89 -26.22
CA MET A 171 31.66 58.05 -27.09
C MET A 171 30.41 58.17 -26.22
N GLY A 172 29.56 59.17 -26.48
CA GLY A 172 28.23 59.23 -25.88
C GLY A 172 28.15 59.60 -24.41
N LEU A 173 29.20 60.21 -23.84
CA LEU A 173 29.38 60.38 -22.39
C LEU A 173 28.12 60.87 -21.64
N ASN A 174 27.38 61.83 -22.20
CA ASN A 174 26.15 62.39 -21.61
C ASN A 174 24.90 62.10 -22.47
N GLY A 175 24.87 60.95 -23.17
CA GLY A 175 23.71 60.50 -23.96
C GLY A 175 23.68 60.97 -25.42
N GLY A 176 24.78 61.51 -25.95
CA GLY A 176 24.87 61.88 -27.37
C GLY A 176 24.90 60.67 -28.29
N ASN A 177 24.53 60.83 -29.56
CA ASN A 177 24.50 59.75 -30.55
C ASN A 177 25.65 59.89 -31.55
N GLY A 178 26.62 58.98 -31.49
CA GLY A 178 27.85 59.06 -32.29
C GLY A 178 28.21 57.74 -32.94
N THR A 179 28.64 57.79 -34.21
CA THR A 179 29.21 56.63 -34.89
C THR A 179 30.60 56.90 -35.44
N ILE A 180 31.45 55.87 -35.40
CA ILE A 180 32.70 55.77 -36.15
C ILE A 180 32.54 54.62 -37.14
N ASN A 181 32.66 54.93 -38.42
CA ASN A 181 32.64 53.95 -39.50
C ASN A 181 34.05 53.79 -40.08
N ILE A 182 34.65 52.62 -39.88
CA ILE A 182 36.00 52.27 -40.35
C ILE A 182 35.89 51.52 -41.68
N SER A 183 36.66 51.95 -42.68
CA SER A 183 36.79 51.27 -43.97
C SER A 183 38.17 50.62 -44.13
N SER A 184 38.47 50.06 -45.31
CA SER A 184 39.62 49.17 -45.57
C SER A 184 41.01 49.73 -45.24
N THR A 185 41.20 51.05 -45.21
CA THR A 185 42.52 51.67 -44.98
C THR A 185 42.60 52.62 -43.80
N GLY A 186 41.48 52.85 -43.10
CA GLY A 186 41.40 53.74 -41.95
C GLY A 186 41.83 53.06 -40.64
N LYS A 187 42.53 53.79 -39.77
CA LYS A 187 42.98 53.26 -38.46
C LYS A 187 42.65 54.20 -37.31
N LEU A 188 42.07 53.64 -36.24
CA LEU A 188 41.93 54.30 -34.95
C LEU A 188 42.93 53.68 -33.97
N ILE A 189 43.78 54.52 -33.38
CA ILE A 189 44.85 54.12 -32.46
C ILE A 189 44.63 54.82 -31.12
N ILE A 190 44.61 54.05 -30.03
CA ILE A 190 44.40 54.55 -28.67
C ILE A 190 45.61 54.18 -27.83
N ASN A 191 46.16 55.13 -27.08
CA ASN A 191 47.32 54.88 -26.23
C ASN A 191 46.95 53.92 -25.07
N GLY A 192 47.83 52.94 -24.80
CA GLY A 192 47.59 51.92 -23.79
C GLY A 192 46.60 50.83 -24.22
N ASP A 193 46.26 49.96 -23.28
CA ASP A 193 45.25 48.93 -23.46
C ASP A 193 43.86 49.53 -23.20
N ALA A 194 43.14 49.77 -24.29
CA ALA A 194 41.79 50.34 -24.31
C ALA A 194 40.75 49.30 -24.77
N THR A 195 41.13 48.02 -24.86
CA THR A 195 40.25 46.95 -25.38
C THR A 195 38.93 46.85 -24.62
N SER A 196 38.98 46.95 -23.28
CA SER A 196 37.80 46.95 -22.40
C SER A 196 36.90 48.16 -22.58
N THR A 197 37.45 49.31 -22.96
CA THR A 197 36.69 50.54 -23.23
C THR A 197 36.01 50.47 -24.60
N VAL A 198 36.66 49.83 -25.58
CA VAL A 198 36.25 49.80 -26.97
C VAL A 198 35.25 48.68 -27.28
N ASN A 199 35.40 47.50 -26.65
CA ASN A 199 34.52 46.35 -26.88
C ASN A 199 33.02 46.69 -26.76
N PRO A 200 32.57 47.44 -25.73
CA PRO A 200 31.17 47.86 -25.65
C PRO A 200 30.72 48.77 -26.80
N TYR A 201 31.59 49.63 -27.33
CA TYR A 201 31.26 50.49 -28.48
C TYR A 201 31.09 49.68 -29.77
N ILE A 202 31.90 48.62 -29.96
CA ILE A 202 31.73 47.69 -31.09
C ILE A 202 30.42 46.91 -30.94
N ALA A 203 30.18 46.32 -29.76
CA ALA A 203 28.99 45.51 -29.49
C ALA A 203 27.68 46.29 -29.67
N ASN A 204 27.69 47.58 -29.31
CA ASN A 204 26.53 48.46 -29.47
C ASN A 204 26.40 49.09 -30.87
N GLY A 205 27.31 48.78 -31.80
CA GLY A 205 27.27 49.32 -33.18
C GLY A 205 27.76 50.77 -33.33
N TRP A 206 28.40 51.34 -32.31
CA TRP A 206 28.94 52.70 -32.31
C TRP A 206 30.25 52.79 -33.10
N ILE A 207 31.05 51.72 -33.06
CA ILE A 207 32.19 51.53 -33.95
C ILE A 207 31.84 50.36 -34.87
N LYS A 208 31.77 50.62 -36.18
CA LYS A 208 31.37 49.64 -37.19
C LYS A 208 32.35 49.62 -38.36
N ALA A 209 32.48 48.45 -38.96
CA ALA A 209 33.21 48.26 -40.21
C ALA A 209 32.20 48.24 -41.38
N TYR A 210 32.47 48.97 -42.45
CA TYR A 210 31.63 49.02 -43.66
C TYR A 210 30.14 49.23 -43.38
N ASN A 211 29.80 50.21 -42.57
CA ASN A 211 28.43 50.50 -42.14
C ASN A 211 27.70 49.34 -41.43
N GLY A 212 28.45 48.37 -40.91
CA GLY A 212 27.93 47.18 -40.22
C GLY A 212 28.01 45.90 -41.05
N ALA A 213 28.51 45.96 -42.29
CA ALA A 213 28.61 44.80 -43.18
C ALA A 213 29.90 43.97 -42.99
N GLY A 214 30.90 44.48 -42.26
CA GLY A 214 32.13 43.73 -41.98
C GLY A 214 32.47 43.69 -40.49
N ALA A 215 33.58 43.03 -40.17
CA ALA A 215 34.06 42.90 -38.80
C ALA A 215 35.01 44.04 -38.44
N VAL A 216 34.82 44.62 -37.25
CA VAL A 216 35.82 45.51 -36.63
C VAL A 216 36.87 44.63 -35.97
N MET A 217 38.10 44.72 -36.46
CA MET A 217 39.25 44.05 -35.88
C MET A 217 39.92 44.97 -34.88
N MET A 218 40.42 44.38 -33.79
CA MET A 218 41.11 45.10 -32.74
C MET A 218 42.24 44.23 -32.17
N ASP A 219 43.38 44.85 -31.92
CA ASP A 219 44.45 44.27 -31.13
C ASP A 219 45.05 45.30 -30.15
N TYR A 220 45.71 44.79 -29.12
CA TYR A 220 46.61 45.55 -28.25
C TYR A 220 48.03 45.04 -28.45
N ASP A 221 48.98 45.98 -28.54
CA ASP A 221 50.43 45.73 -28.58
C ASP A 221 50.95 44.93 -29.79
N THR A 222 50.06 44.50 -30.71
CA THR A 222 50.44 43.63 -31.84
C THR A 222 50.70 44.44 -33.10
N THR A 223 49.72 45.25 -33.54
CA THR A 223 49.87 46.09 -34.74
C THR A 223 50.64 47.38 -34.42
N THR A 224 50.44 47.94 -33.23
CA THR A 224 51.11 49.16 -32.78
C THR A 224 51.59 48.98 -31.33
N PRO A 225 52.91 48.93 -31.07
CA PRO A 225 53.44 48.69 -29.72
C PRO A 225 52.93 49.70 -28.67
N GLY A 226 52.52 49.19 -27.51
CA GLY A 226 52.00 49.95 -26.38
C GLY A 226 50.64 50.63 -26.60
N LYS A 227 49.91 50.25 -27.66
CA LYS A 227 48.64 50.89 -28.07
C LYS A 227 47.60 49.87 -28.51
N THR A 228 46.34 50.26 -28.43
CA THR A 228 45.20 49.53 -29.02
C THR A 228 44.95 50.04 -30.44
N THR A 229 44.90 49.15 -31.42
CA THR A 229 44.69 49.48 -32.84
C THR A 229 43.40 48.84 -33.35
N LEU A 230 42.55 49.62 -34.02
CA LEU A 230 41.32 49.16 -34.68
C LEU A 230 41.39 49.34 -36.20
N TRP A 231 40.91 48.34 -36.95
CA TRP A 231 40.76 48.35 -38.41
C TRP A 231 39.56 47.50 -38.85
N ALA A 232 39.26 47.45 -40.16
CA ALA A 232 38.14 46.69 -40.72
C ALA A 232 38.60 45.45 -41.52
N ASP A 233 37.89 44.32 -41.41
CA ASP A 233 38.09 43.09 -42.20
C ASP A 233 36.99 42.87 -43.27
N VAL A 234 37.32 42.34 -44.44
CA VAL A 234 36.45 42.26 -45.64
C VAL A 234 36.01 40.82 -45.97
N PRO A 235 34.71 40.48 -45.94
CA PRO A 235 34.21 39.20 -46.45
C PRO A 235 34.29 39.11 -47.99
N THR A 236 34.74 37.97 -48.51
CA THR A 236 34.91 37.73 -49.96
C THR A 236 33.91 36.73 -50.55
N LYS A 237 33.03 36.12 -49.74
CA LYS A 237 32.02 35.13 -50.14
C LYS A 237 30.64 35.48 -49.58
N ALA A 238 29.59 34.93 -50.19
CA ALA A 238 28.23 34.98 -49.65
C ALA A 238 28.17 34.45 -48.21
N GLY A 239 27.40 35.11 -47.35
CA GLY A 239 27.24 34.76 -45.93
C GLY A 239 25.80 34.78 -45.47
N GLY A 240 25.55 34.53 -44.18
CA GLY A 240 24.21 34.60 -43.57
C GLY A 240 23.13 33.75 -44.25
N PRO A 241 23.36 32.43 -44.47
CA PRO A 241 22.36 31.58 -45.10
C PRO A 241 21.10 31.42 -44.26
N ASN A 242 19.95 31.44 -44.92
CA ASN A 242 18.65 31.02 -44.39
C ASN A 242 17.98 30.11 -45.44
N PRO A 243 17.63 28.86 -45.13
CA PRO A 243 17.84 28.16 -43.87
C PRO A 243 19.32 28.12 -43.44
N VAL A 244 19.56 28.30 -42.14
CA VAL A 244 20.93 28.29 -41.60
C VAL A 244 21.61 26.95 -41.85
N ASN A 245 22.94 26.97 -41.98
CA ASN A 245 23.69 25.75 -42.27
C ASN A 245 23.47 24.67 -41.19
N ASN A 246 23.19 23.44 -41.64
CA ASN A 246 22.78 22.28 -40.85
C ASN A 246 21.42 22.40 -40.12
N ALA A 247 20.54 23.31 -40.55
CA ALA A 247 19.18 23.38 -40.01
C ALA A 247 18.43 22.05 -40.23
N THR A 248 17.63 21.65 -39.24
CA THR A 248 16.72 20.49 -39.31
C THR A 248 15.29 20.97 -39.07
N ASN A 249 14.29 20.16 -39.42
CA ASN A 249 12.86 20.52 -39.33
C ASN A 249 12.50 21.79 -40.12
N VAL A 250 13.16 22.00 -41.25
CA VAL A 250 12.87 23.13 -42.13
C VAL A 250 11.55 22.91 -42.86
N SER A 251 10.78 23.99 -43.04
CA SER A 251 9.54 23.95 -43.82
C SER A 251 9.78 23.49 -45.25
N ILE A 252 8.85 22.69 -45.79
CA ILE A 252 8.89 22.21 -47.16
C ILE A 252 8.55 23.29 -48.20
N ILE A 253 8.15 24.48 -47.76
CA ILE A 253 7.87 25.65 -48.60
C ILE A 253 8.83 26.81 -48.28
N THR A 254 10.01 26.49 -47.73
CA THR A 254 11.01 27.52 -47.43
C THR A 254 11.64 28.06 -48.71
N ASP A 255 11.88 29.37 -48.74
CA ASP A 255 12.79 30.00 -49.68
C ASP A 255 14.22 30.02 -49.12
N LEU A 256 15.20 30.16 -50.01
CA LEU A 256 16.59 30.45 -49.65
C LEU A 256 16.81 31.96 -49.57
N SER A 257 17.63 32.43 -48.64
CA SER A 257 18.15 33.79 -48.63
C SER A 257 19.56 33.87 -48.06
N TRP A 258 20.36 34.84 -48.51
CA TRP A 258 21.75 35.02 -48.10
C TRP A 258 22.11 36.51 -48.01
N THR A 259 23.34 36.81 -47.58
CA THR A 259 23.97 38.13 -47.63
C THR A 259 25.05 38.11 -48.71
N GLY A 260 24.93 38.99 -49.71
CA GLY A 260 25.92 39.14 -50.79
C GLY A 260 27.16 39.94 -50.38
N VAL A 261 28.18 39.99 -51.25
CA VAL A 261 29.42 40.74 -51.00
C VAL A 261 29.43 42.12 -51.67
N GLN A 262 30.23 43.06 -51.14
CA GLN A 262 30.37 44.39 -51.74
C GLN A 262 31.00 44.29 -53.14
N GLY A 263 30.32 44.84 -54.15
CA GLY A 263 30.78 44.79 -55.54
C GLY A 263 30.31 43.55 -56.32
N ALA A 264 29.46 42.71 -55.72
CA ALA A 264 28.74 41.67 -56.44
C ALA A 264 27.71 42.31 -57.40
N THR A 265 27.69 41.85 -58.64
CA THR A 265 26.75 42.24 -59.69
C THR A 265 25.67 41.17 -59.93
N ALA A 266 25.93 39.92 -59.52
CA ALA A 266 24.97 38.82 -59.52
C ALA A 266 25.37 37.70 -58.53
N HIS A 267 24.44 36.79 -58.24
CA HIS A 267 24.58 35.64 -57.36
C HIS A 267 24.18 34.37 -58.12
N GLU A 268 25.11 33.44 -58.31
CA GLU A 268 24.84 32.14 -58.92
C GLU A 268 24.38 31.15 -57.85
N VAL A 269 23.13 30.71 -57.94
CA VAL A 269 22.46 29.85 -56.96
C VAL A 269 22.60 28.39 -57.36
N TYR A 270 23.08 27.57 -56.44
CA TYR A 270 23.18 26.12 -56.59
C TYR A 270 22.33 25.45 -55.50
N PHE A 271 21.45 24.52 -55.86
CA PHE A 271 20.53 23.84 -54.93
C PHE A 271 20.22 22.42 -55.42
N GLY A 272 20.04 21.47 -54.49
CA GLY A 272 19.63 20.10 -54.79
C GLY A 272 19.92 19.12 -53.65
N THR A 273 19.68 17.82 -53.87
CA THR A 273 19.95 16.74 -52.89
C THR A 273 21.37 16.16 -52.97
N ALA A 274 22.17 16.57 -53.97
CA ALA A 274 23.60 16.28 -54.09
C ALA A 274 24.44 17.44 -53.54
N SER A 275 25.67 17.16 -53.08
CA SER A 275 26.58 18.18 -52.53
C SER A 275 27.81 18.40 -53.42
N PRO A 276 28.07 19.63 -53.91
CA PRO A 276 27.17 20.80 -53.89
C PRO A 276 25.93 20.58 -54.77
N GLY A 277 24.88 21.35 -54.52
CA GLY A 277 23.67 21.34 -55.34
C GLY A 277 23.95 21.69 -56.81
N SER A 278 22.99 21.37 -57.69
CA SER A 278 23.05 21.75 -59.11
C SER A 278 22.78 23.24 -59.30
N PHE A 279 23.43 23.88 -60.27
CA PHE A 279 23.13 25.25 -60.67
C PHE A 279 21.65 25.41 -61.01
N GLN A 280 21.00 26.41 -60.42
CA GLN A 280 19.59 26.72 -60.66
C GLN A 280 19.43 28.00 -61.49
N ALA A 281 20.06 29.10 -61.06
CA ALA A 281 19.91 30.41 -61.70
C ALA A 281 21.03 31.38 -61.31
N SER A 282 21.17 32.45 -62.10
CA SER A 282 21.93 33.65 -61.71
C SER A 282 20.94 34.77 -61.42
N THR A 283 21.03 35.39 -60.24
CA THR A 283 20.04 36.36 -59.74
C THR A 283 20.71 37.65 -59.26
N THR A 284 19.98 38.76 -59.26
CA THR A 284 20.47 40.05 -58.72
C THR A 284 19.97 40.33 -57.30
N GLY A 285 18.97 39.57 -56.84
CA GLY A 285 18.50 39.61 -55.45
C GLY A 285 19.21 38.58 -54.59
N THR A 286 18.97 38.63 -53.28
CA THR A 286 19.59 37.73 -52.29
C THR A 286 18.60 36.70 -51.72
N THR A 287 17.57 36.36 -52.49
CA THR A 287 16.52 35.38 -52.16
C THR A 287 16.24 34.49 -53.38
N PHE A 288 15.93 33.22 -53.16
CA PHE A 288 15.61 32.27 -54.22
C PHE A 288 14.52 31.29 -53.79
N ASP A 289 13.41 31.26 -54.53
CA ASP A 289 12.32 30.30 -54.38
C ASP A 289 12.74 28.95 -54.99
N VAL A 290 12.77 27.91 -54.14
CA VAL A 290 13.15 26.54 -54.52
C VAL A 290 11.95 25.64 -54.82
N GLY A 291 10.75 26.19 -54.74
CA GLY A 291 9.50 25.45 -54.82
C GLY A 291 9.29 24.50 -53.64
N ARG A 292 8.30 23.61 -53.78
CA ARG A 292 7.93 22.66 -52.74
C ARG A 292 8.95 21.53 -52.64
N LEU A 293 9.45 21.31 -51.44
CA LEU A 293 10.47 20.33 -51.12
C LEU A 293 9.87 19.01 -50.63
N THR A 294 10.64 17.93 -50.79
CA THR A 294 10.26 16.62 -50.27
C THR A 294 10.43 16.61 -48.74
N PRO A 295 9.47 16.10 -47.95
CA PRO A 295 9.63 15.95 -46.50
C PRO A 295 10.81 15.05 -46.11
N ASN A 296 11.37 15.23 -44.91
CA ASN A 296 12.49 14.44 -44.37
C ASN A 296 13.69 14.28 -45.32
N THR A 297 14.01 15.30 -46.10
CA THR A 297 15.04 15.26 -47.15
C THR A 297 16.10 16.32 -46.91
N THR A 298 17.37 15.91 -46.99
CA THR A 298 18.51 16.82 -46.87
C THR A 298 18.83 17.46 -48.22
N TYR A 299 18.89 18.79 -48.24
CA TYR A 299 19.28 19.61 -49.38
C TYR A 299 20.63 20.30 -49.11
N PHE A 300 21.38 20.53 -50.18
CA PHE A 300 22.65 21.24 -50.20
C PHE A 300 22.55 22.42 -51.15
N TRP A 301 23.11 23.56 -50.75
CA TRP A 301 23.06 24.77 -51.53
C TRP A 301 24.26 25.66 -51.30
N LYS A 302 24.61 26.47 -52.30
CA LYS A 302 25.67 27.47 -52.20
C LYS A 302 25.37 28.65 -53.11
N ILE A 303 26.04 29.76 -52.84
CA ILE A 303 25.96 30.98 -53.64
C ILE A 303 27.36 31.37 -54.08
N ASP A 304 27.57 31.41 -55.39
CA ASP A 304 28.81 31.96 -55.95
C ASP A 304 28.58 33.45 -56.31
N GLU A 305 29.43 34.32 -55.77
CA GLU A 305 29.31 35.77 -55.91
C GLU A 305 30.02 36.24 -57.18
N VAL A 306 29.28 36.85 -58.11
CA VAL A 306 29.82 37.38 -59.36
C VAL A 306 30.20 38.84 -59.16
N THR A 307 31.48 39.18 -59.27
CA THR A 307 31.99 40.56 -59.11
C THR A 307 32.62 41.07 -60.41
N GLY A 308 32.92 42.38 -60.49
CA GLY A 308 33.69 42.95 -61.60
C GLY A 308 35.09 42.34 -61.80
N SER A 309 35.62 41.62 -60.81
CA SER A 309 36.90 40.90 -60.85
C SER A 309 36.79 39.39 -61.14
N GLY A 310 35.58 38.85 -61.30
CA GLY A 310 35.30 37.43 -61.51
C GLY A 310 34.35 36.83 -60.48
N THR A 311 34.07 35.54 -60.61
CA THR A 311 33.17 34.80 -59.72
C THR A 311 33.95 34.17 -58.56
N VAL A 312 33.49 34.40 -57.33
CA VAL A 312 34.04 33.80 -56.11
C VAL A 312 33.10 32.71 -55.60
N THR A 313 33.62 31.48 -55.51
CA THR A 313 32.84 30.34 -55.03
C THR A 313 32.52 30.45 -53.54
N GLY A 314 31.23 30.35 -53.21
CA GLY A 314 30.75 30.36 -51.82
C GLY A 314 30.90 29.02 -51.13
N ASP A 315 30.62 29.03 -49.82
CA ASP A 315 30.61 27.82 -49.01
C ASP A 315 29.33 27.01 -49.24
N VAL A 316 29.41 25.68 -49.12
CA VAL A 316 28.25 24.80 -49.24
C VAL A 316 27.53 24.72 -47.90
N TRP A 317 26.26 25.11 -47.92
CA TRP A 317 25.34 24.98 -46.81
C TRP A 317 24.38 23.80 -47.01
N THR A 318 23.83 23.29 -45.92
CA THR A 318 22.85 22.20 -45.95
C THR A 318 21.71 22.45 -44.99
N PHE A 319 20.54 21.90 -45.29
CA PHE A 319 19.44 21.78 -44.33
C PHE A 319 18.61 20.52 -44.61
N THR A 320 17.82 20.08 -43.64
CA THR A 320 16.91 18.94 -43.77
C THR A 320 15.47 19.39 -43.49
N THR A 321 14.57 19.13 -44.44
CA THR A 321 13.13 19.38 -44.28
C THR A 321 12.54 18.46 -43.20
N GLY A 322 11.55 18.94 -42.46
CA GLY A 322 10.90 18.14 -41.42
C GLY A 322 9.79 17.23 -41.95
N ASN A 323 9.13 16.54 -41.02
CA ASN A 323 7.97 15.71 -41.31
C ASN A 323 6.70 16.55 -41.46
N VAL A 324 5.80 16.20 -42.37
CA VAL A 324 4.56 16.94 -42.65
C VAL A 324 3.35 16.39 -41.88
N THR A 325 3.46 15.22 -41.26
CA THR A 325 2.43 14.63 -40.40
C THR A 325 2.71 14.89 -38.93
N ALA A 326 1.65 14.94 -38.12
CA ALA A 326 1.76 15.04 -36.67
C ALA A 326 2.61 13.90 -36.08
N GLY A 327 3.46 14.22 -35.12
CA GLY A 327 4.35 13.26 -34.46
C GLY A 327 4.43 13.45 -32.94
N ASN A 328 5.16 12.58 -32.25
CA ASN A 328 5.40 12.65 -30.80
C ASN A 328 4.12 12.86 -29.96
N PRO A 329 3.14 11.95 -30.05
CA PRO A 329 1.89 12.07 -29.31
C PRO A 329 2.11 12.03 -27.79
N ALA A 330 1.38 12.86 -27.07
CA ALA A 330 1.18 12.76 -25.63
C ALA A 330 -0.33 12.84 -25.33
N PRO A 331 -0.96 11.87 -24.64
CA PRO A 331 -0.38 10.61 -24.16
C PRO A 331 0.30 9.79 -25.27
N ALA A 332 1.40 9.12 -24.91
CA ALA A 332 2.14 8.29 -25.86
C ALA A 332 1.25 7.18 -26.42
N ASN A 333 1.53 6.73 -27.65
CA ASN A 333 0.76 5.65 -28.26
C ASN A 333 0.83 4.37 -27.40
N GLY A 334 -0.33 3.82 -27.03
CA GLY A 334 -0.47 2.67 -26.15
C GLY A 334 -0.30 2.98 -24.65
N ALA A 335 -0.26 4.25 -24.24
CA ALA A 335 -0.11 4.59 -22.83
C ALA A 335 -1.32 4.11 -22.01
N VAL A 336 -1.05 3.59 -20.81
CA VAL A 336 -2.08 3.15 -19.85
C VAL A 336 -2.08 4.04 -18.61
N ASN A 337 -3.14 3.98 -17.81
CA ASN A 337 -3.26 4.74 -16.56
C ASN A 337 -3.20 6.26 -16.73
N ILE A 338 -3.81 6.75 -17.82
CA ILE A 338 -3.98 8.18 -18.07
C ILE A 338 -5.12 8.75 -17.21
N ALA A 339 -4.93 9.93 -16.63
CA ALA A 339 -5.95 10.55 -15.77
C ALA A 339 -7.28 10.70 -16.52
N ALA A 340 -8.37 10.26 -15.91
CA ALA A 340 -9.70 10.40 -16.52
C ALA A 340 -10.19 11.86 -16.52
N SER A 341 -9.53 12.79 -15.82
CA SER A 341 -9.88 14.21 -15.79
C SER A 341 -8.70 15.08 -16.19
N GLY A 342 -8.92 16.03 -17.10
CA GLY A 342 -7.94 17.06 -17.47
C GLY A 342 -6.82 16.56 -18.38
N THR A 343 -6.99 15.39 -19.01
CA THR A 343 -6.03 14.88 -19.99
C THR A 343 -5.99 15.78 -21.21
N THR A 344 -4.78 16.22 -21.56
CA THR A 344 -4.52 17.03 -22.75
C THR A 344 -3.79 16.18 -23.77
N LEU A 345 -4.36 16.05 -24.96
CA LEU A 345 -3.67 15.54 -26.13
C LEU A 345 -2.71 16.62 -26.60
N SER A 346 -1.47 16.28 -26.93
CA SER A 346 -0.51 17.19 -27.56
C SER A 346 0.39 16.44 -28.51
N TRP A 347 0.83 17.11 -29.56
CA TRP A 347 1.66 16.53 -30.61
C TRP A 347 2.69 17.56 -31.10
N SER A 348 3.72 17.07 -31.77
CA SER A 348 4.58 17.91 -32.60
C SER A 348 3.90 18.12 -33.94
N ALA A 349 3.63 19.39 -34.27
CA ALA A 349 3.04 19.77 -35.54
C ALA A 349 3.94 19.37 -36.72
N GLY A 350 3.31 18.97 -37.83
CA GLY A 350 3.98 18.83 -39.11
C GLY A 350 4.57 20.17 -39.58
N VAL A 351 5.69 20.12 -40.31
CA VAL A 351 6.27 21.34 -40.89
C VAL A 351 5.29 21.96 -41.88
N SER A 352 5.13 23.28 -41.80
CA SER A 352 4.20 24.08 -42.63
C SER A 352 2.72 23.90 -42.30
N ALA A 353 2.35 23.16 -41.24
CA ALA A 353 0.97 23.09 -40.79
C ALA A 353 0.44 24.46 -40.33
N ALA A 354 -0.68 24.90 -40.90
CA ALA A 354 -1.40 26.10 -40.51
C ALA A 354 -2.51 25.80 -39.49
N SER A 355 -3.11 24.61 -39.55
CA SER A 355 -4.07 24.12 -38.56
C SER A 355 -4.05 22.58 -38.47
N HIS A 356 -4.80 22.04 -37.51
CA HIS A 356 -4.82 20.63 -37.15
C HIS A 356 -6.27 20.12 -37.10
N ASN A 357 -6.59 19.09 -37.87
CA ASN A 357 -7.84 18.33 -37.72
C ASN A 357 -7.63 17.24 -36.67
N VAL A 358 -8.21 17.42 -35.49
CA VAL A 358 -8.13 16.48 -34.37
C VAL A 358 -9.28 15.50 -34.44
N TYR A 359 -8.97 14.21 -34.31
CA TYR A 359 -9.93 13.11 -34.23
C TYR A 359 -9.78 12.44 -32.86
N PHE A 360 -10.89 12.14 -32.17
CA PHE A 360 -10.86 11.56 -30.83
C PHE A 360 -12.14 10.76 -30.55
N GLY A 361 -12.01 9.58 -29.95
CA GLY A 361 -13.16 8.79 -29.52
C GLY A 361 -12.79 7.40 -29.02
N THR A 362 -13.79 6.54 -28.77
CA THR A 362 -13.60 5.16 -28.29
C THR A 362 -13.58 4.13 -29.42
N THR A 363 -13.71 4.55 -30.68
CA THR A 363 -13.66 3.70 -31.87
C THR A 363 -12.34 3.88 -32.63
N ASN A 364 -11.91 2.83 -33.34
CA ASN A 364 -10.76 2.87 -34.24
C ASN A 364 -11.21 2.60 -35.69
N PRO A 365 -11.14 3.58 -36.62
CA PRO A 365 -10.60 4.93 -36.44
C PRO A 365 -11.53 5.86 -35.63
N PRO A 366 -10.97 6.90 -34.97
CA PRO A 366 -11.75 7.88 -34.21
C PRO A 366 -12.50 8.86 -35.12
N ALA A 367 -13.59 9.43 -34.62
CA ALA A 367 -14.36 10.44 -35.33
C ALA A 367 -13.68 11.81 -35.32
N PHE A 368 -13.91 12.61 -36.37
CA PHE A 368 -13.47 14.00 -36.42
C PHE A 368 -14.10 14.78 -35.27
N LEU A 369 -13.28 15.55 -34.55
CA LEU A 369 -13.69 16.30 -33.39
C LEU A 369 -13.68 17.81 -33.68
N VAL A 370 -12.52 18.35 -34.09
CA VAL A 370 -12.33 19.80 -34.24
C VAL A 370 -11.16 20.14 -35.16
N ASN A 371 -11.22 21.30 -35.83
CA ASN A 371 -10.07 21.94 -36.46
C ASN A 371 -9.58 23.11 -35.60
N GLN A 372 -8.28 23.22 -35.37
CA GLN A 372 -7.69 24.24 -34.51
C GLN A 372 -6.24 24.58 -34.87
N THR A 373 -5.73 25.71 -34.40
CA THR A 373 -4.33 26.14 -34.63
C THR A 373 -3.37 25.70 -33.52
N ALA A 374 -3.86 25.30 -32.36
CA ALA A 374 -3.03 24.81 -31.27
C ALA A 374 -2.67 23.33 -31.48
N ALA A 375 -1.40 22.97 -31.25
CA ALA A 375 -0.93 21.58 -31.28
C ALA A 375 -1.27 20.80 -29.99
N SER A 376 -2.41 21.12 -29.38
CA SER A 376 -2.91 20.46 -28.17
C SER A 376 -4.43 20.59 -27.99
N TYR A 377 -5.07 19.57 -27.43
CA TYR A 377 -6.51 19.51 -27.19
C TYR A 377 -6.83 18.96 -25.80
N ASN A 378 -7.58 19.72 -24.98
CA ASN A 378 -8.04 19.24 -23.68
C ASN A 378 -9.29 18.38 -23.83
N THR A 379 -9.20 17.12 -23.42
CA THR A 379 -10.27 16.12 -23.56
C THR A 379 -11.40 16.28 -22.55
N GLY A 380 -11.23 17.11 -21.52
CA GLY A 380 -12.19 17.25 -20.42
C GLY A 380 -12.17 16.05 -19.48
N THR A 381 -13.35 15.52 -19.16
CA THR A 381 -13.51 14.31 -18.35
C THR A 381 -13.86 13.13 -19.25
N LEU A 382 -13.04 12.10 -19.16
CA LEU A 382 -13.15 10.82 -19.84
C LEU A 382 -13.78 9.78 -18.91
N ALA A 383 -14.39 8.75 -19.51
CA ALA A 383 -14.80 7.57 -18.76
C ALA A 383 -13.55 6.85 -18.25
N GLN A 384 -13.57 6.38 -17.00
CA GLN A 384 -12.51 5.53 -16.45
C GLN A 384 -12.52 4.16 -17.15
N ASP A 385 -11.40 3.44 -17.05
CA ASP A 385 -11.24 2.11 -17.65
C ASP A 385 -11.63 2.02 -19.14
N THR A 386 -11.42 3.12 -19.88
CA THR A 386 -11.82 3.22 -21.28
C THR A 386 -10.60 3.48 -22.15
N THR A 387 -10.49 2.74 -23.26
CA THR A 387 -9.49 2.98 -24.30
C THR A 387 -10.00 4.02 -25.28
N TYR A 388 -9.23 5.09 -25.47
CA TYR A 388 -9.48 6.15 -26.43
C TYR A 388 -8.47 6.08 -27.57
N TYR A 389 -8.94 6.34 -28.78
CA TYR A 389 -8.17 6.46 -30.00
C TYR A 389 -8.19 7.91 -30.48
N TRP A 390 -7.09 8.37 -31.05
CA TRP A 390 -6.96 9.73 -31.55
C TRP A 390 -5.94 9.84 -32.67
N SER A 391 -6.16 10.78 -33.59
CA SER A 391 -5.24 11.10 -34.68
C SER A 391 -5.31 12.59 -34.99
N VAL A 392 -4.30 13.09 -35.68
CA VAL A 392 -4.25 14.49 -36.11
C VAL A 392 -3.82 14.56 -37.57
N ASP A 393 -4.69 15.12 -38.41
CA ASP A 393 -4.29 15.47 -39.77
C ASP A 393 -3.78 16.91 -39.79
N GLU A 394 -2.60 17.10 -40.38
CA GLU A 394 -1.96 18.41 -40.49
C GLU A 394 -2.48 19.12 -41.74
N VAL A 395 -2.99 20.34 -41.56
CA VAL A 395 -3.60 21.14 -42.62
C VAL A 395 -2.68 22.32 -42.91
N GLU A 396 -2.03 22.31 -44.08
CA GLU A 396 -1.28 23.47 -44.58
C GLU A 396 -2.23 24.46 -45.28
N ASP A 397 -3.05 23.96 -46.21
CA ASP A 397 -4.07 24.71 -46.95
C ASP A 397 -5.23 23.79 -47.39
N ALA A 398 -6.15 24.30 -48.22
CA ALA A 398 -7.33 23.54 -48.65
C ALA A 398 -7.03 22.33 -49.56
N GLU A 399 -5.85 22.29 -50.20
CA GLU A 399 -5.43 21.23 -51.12
C GLU A 399 -4.39 20.29 -50.49
N HIS A 400 -3.73 20.71 -49.41
CA HIS A 400 -2.66 19.98 -48.73
C HIS A 400 -3.02 19.63 -47.28
N ILE A 401 -3.63 18.45 -47.12
CA ILE A 401 -3.97 17.83 -45.82
C ILE A 401 -3.20 16.52 -45.68
N TYR A 402 -2.40 16.39 -44.64
CA TYR A 402 -1.54 15.23 -44.39
C TYR A 402 -2.13 14.37 -43.27
N THR A 403 -2.63 13.19 -43.63
CA THR A 403 -3.26 12.26 -42.68
C THR A 403 -2.27 11.72 -41.66
N GLY A 404 -2.60 11.85 -40.37
CA GLY A 404 -1.78 11.36 -39.26
C GLY A 404 -2.00 9.88 -38.95
N SER A 405 -1.06 9.29 -38.21
CA SER A 405 -1.24 7.96 -37.62
C SER A 405 -2.28 7.97 -36.52
N VAL A 406 -3.02 6.86 -36.34
CA VAL A 406 -3.90 6.65 -35.18
C VAL A 406 -3.09 6.20 -33.98
N TRP A 407 -3.26 6.90 -32.86
CA TRP A 407 -2.70 6.59 -31.55
C TRP A 407 -3.79 6.18 -30.57
N SER A 408 -3.43 5.49 -29.49
CA SER A 408 -4.36 5.14 -28.41
C SER A 408 -3.79 5.37 -27.02
N PHE A 409 -4.67 5.49 -26.03
CA PHE A 409 -4.34 5.37 -24.61
C PHE A 409 -5.54 4.85 -23.81
N SER A 410 -5.29 4.30 -22.63
CA SER A 410 -6.34 3.86 -21.70
C SER A 410 -6.32 4.71 -20.43
N THR A 411 -7.49 5.17 -20.01
CA THR A 411 -7.66 5.91 -18.75
C THR A 411 -7.43 5.01 -17.54
N GLN A 412 -7.11 5.60 -16.39
CA GLN A 412 -7.00 4.90 -15.11
C GLN A 412 -8.25 4.07 -14.81
N GLY A 413 -8.00 2.86 -14.33
CA GLY A 413 -9.06 1.96 -13.87
C GLY A 413 -9.60 2.38 -12.52
N SER A 414 -10.93 2.40 -12.38
CA SER A 414 -11.56 2.23 -11.06
C SER A 414 -11.35 0.80 -10.59
N ILE A 415 -11.32 0.58 -9.27
CA ILE A 415 -11.38 -0.78 -8.70
C ILE A 415 -12.60 -1.51 -9.31
N LYS A 416 -12.32 -2.61 -10.03
CA LYS A 416 -13.30 -3.42 -10.77
C LYS A 416 -14.17 -4.23 -9.80
N LYS A 417 -13.55 -4.84 -8.78
CA LYS A 417 -14.23 -5.61 -7.72
C LYS A 417 -13.64 -5.31 -6.35
N GLY A 418 -14.49 -5.31 -5.32
CA GLY A 418 -14.08 -5.04 -3.95
C GLY A 418 -13.87 -3.55 -3.61
N PRO A 419 -13.18 -3.26 -2.50
CA PRO A 419 -12.49 -4.21 -1.62
C PRO A 419 -13.46 -5.13 -0.86
N TYR A 420 -13.02 -6.35 -0.58
CA TYR A 420 -13.74 -7.33 0.23
C TYR A 420 -12.79 -8.06 1.18
N LEU A 421 -13.36 -8.70 2.21
CA LEU A 421 -12.63 -9.14 3.38
C LEU A 421 -12.72 -10.64 3.62
N ILE A 422 -11.62 -11.24 4.08
CA ILE A 422 -11.54 -12.63 4.52
C ILE A 422 -10.82 -12.67 5.88
N TYR A 423 -11.36 -13.42 6.83
CA TYR A 423 -10.65 -13.74 8.08
C TYR A 423 -9.71 -14.94 7.84
N PRO A 424 -8.38 -14.80 7.97
CA PRO A 424 -7.45 -15.86 7.59
C PRO A 424 -7.27 -16.96 8.65
N GLY A 425 -8.13 -17.01 9.68
CA GLY A 425 -8.01 -17.96 10.80
C GLY A 425 -7.12 -17.47 11.96
N ASN A 426 -6.73 -16.19 11.99
CA ASN A 426 -5.91 -15.60 13.05
C ASN A 426 -6.49 -14.26 13.53
N ASN A 427 -6.80 -14.15 14.83
CA ASN A 427 -7.47 -12.99 15.42
C ASN A 427 -6.66 -11.68 15.44
N THR A 428 -5.40 -11.72 15.03
CA THR A 428 -4.54 -10.54 14.84
C THR A 428 -4.36 -10.18 13.36
N GLN A 429 -5.15 -10.78 12.47
CA GLN A 429 -5.02 -10.62 11.04
C GLN A 429 -6.36 -10.34 10.35
N MET A 430 -6.29 -9.63 9.23
CA MET A 430 -7.41 -9.44 8.30
C MET A 430 -6.88 -9.42 6.87
N MET A 431 -7.50 -10.21 5.99
CA MET A 431 -7.15 -10.22 4.57
C MET A 431 -8.10 -9.32 3.79
N VAL A 432 -7.53 -8.42 2.99
CA VAL A 432 -8.25 -7.50 2.11
C VAL A 432 -7.92 -7.84 0.66
N LEU A 433 -8.94 -7.99 -0.17
CA LEU A 433 -8.82 -8.33 -1.59
C LEU A 433 -9.57 -7.32 -2.45
N TRP A 434 -9.05 -7.07 -3.65
CA TRP A 434 -9.72 -6.26 -4.69
C TRP A 434 -9.20 -6.66 -6.06
N GLN A 435 -9.93 -6.27 -7.11
CA GLN A 435 -9.51 -6.49 -8.48
C GLN A 435 -9.42 -5.16 -9.22
N MET A 436 -8.32 -4.94 -9.92
CA MET A 436 -8.14 -3.84 -10.86
C MET A 436 -8.53 -4.29 -12.27
N PRO A 437 -8.90 -3.38 -13.18
CA PRO A 437 -9.10 -3.74 -14.59
C PRO A 437 -7.79 -3.78 -15.38
N ASN A 438 -6.66 -3.42 -14.75
CA ASN A 438 -5.34 -3.35 -15.36
C ASN A 438 -4.24 -3.57 -14.31
N THR A 439 -2.97 -3.52 -14.73
CA THR A 439 -1.79 -3.79 -13.90
C THR A 439 -1.34 -2.63 -12.99
N ALA A 440 -2.24 -1.72 -12.62
CA ALA A 440 -1.91 -0.60 -11.74
C ALA A 440 -1.47 -1.06 -10.34
N GLY A 441 -0.31 -0.58 -9.89
CA GLY A 441 0.11 -0.72 -8.50
C GLY A 441 -0.87 -0.04 -7.55
N CYS A 442 -1.15 -0.67 -6.41
CA CYS A 442 -2.09 -0.17 -5.42
C CYS A 442 -1.41 -0.03 -4.06
N THR A 443 -1.81 0.97 -3.27
CA THR A 443 -1.38 1.13 -1.86
C THR A 443 -2.56 0.91 -0.94
N ILE A 444 -2.43 0.01 0.04
CA ILE A 444 -3.39 -0.12 1.14
C ILE A 444 -2.87 0.63 2.36
N SER A 445 -3.75 1.35 3.07
CA SER A 445 -3.44 2.01 4.35
C SER A 445 -4.54 1.70 5.36
N TRP A 446 -4.21 1.58 6.65
CA TRP A 446 -5.17 1.23 7.69
C TRP A 446 -4.89 1.94 9.01
N GLY A 447 -5.93 2.09 9.84
CA GLY A 447 -5.80 2.65 11.17
C GLY A 447 -7.05 2.57 12.02
N LEU A 448 -6.97 3.04 13.26
CA LEU A 448 -8.10 3.06 14.20
C LEU A 448 -9.16 4.13 13.86
N ASP A 449 -8.82 5.04 12.94
CA ASP A 449 -9.69 6.07 12.41
C ASP A 449 -9.44 6.25 10.89
N THR A 450 -10.19 7.18 10.28
CA THR A 450 -10.11 7.48 8.85
C THR A 450 -8.86 8.27 8.43
N THR A 451 -7.88 8.48 9.33
CA THR A 451 -6.55 9.01 8.96
C THR A 451 -5.61 7.90 8.48
N TYR A 452 -5.95 6.63 8.74
CA TYR A 452 -5.19 5.45 8.32
C TYR A 452 -3.72 5.46 8.79
N SER A 453 -3.48 5.96 10.00
CA SER A 453 -2.14 6.25 10.52
C SER A 453 -1.40 5.05 11.12
N THR A 454 -2.03 3.87 11.23
CA THR A 454 -1.42 2.68 11.83
C THR A 454 -0.45 1.98 10.89
N GLY A 455 -0.74 1.95 9.58
CA GLY A 455 0.16 1.33 8.62
C GLY A 455 -0.24 1.54 7.17
N SER A 456 0.72 1.29 6.27
CA SER A 456 0.50 1.32 4.83
C SER A 456 1.44 0.35 4.11
N ALA A 457 1.00 -0.22 3.00
CA ALA A 457 1.80 -1.09 2.15
C ALA A 457 1.47 -0.90 0.67
N ASN A 458 2.51 -0.95 -0.16
CA ASN A 458 2.35 -1.11 -1.60
C ASN A 458 2.06 -2.57 -1.91
N THR A 459 1.18 -2.80 -2.88
CA THR A 459 0.71 -4.12 -3.28
C THR A 459 0.92 -4.31 -4.76
N THR A 460 1.25 -5.53 -5.13
CA THR A 460 1.36 -6.00 -6.51
C THR A 460 0.22 -6.96 -6.80
N GLU A 461 0.11 -7.37 -8.05
CA GLU A 461 -0.87 -8.35 -8.46
C GLU A 461 -0.66 -9.71 -7.76
N TYR A 462 -1.79 -10.34 -7.45
CA TYR A 462 -1.95 -11.71 -6.99
C TYR A 462 -2.59 -12.50 -8.13
N GLY A 463 -1.89 -13.53 -8.63
CA GLY A 463 -2.35 -14.28 -9.81
C GLY A 463 -2.19 -13.51 -11.12
N THR A 464 -2.98 -13.84 -12.14
CA THR A 464 -2.83 -13.34 -13.51
C THR A 464 -4.02 -12.52 -14.03
N ASP A 465 -4.96 -12.16 -13.16
CA ASP A 465 -6.18 -11.44 -13.54
C ASP A 465 -6.40 -10.18 -12.70
N HIS A 466 -5.30 -9.43 -12.50
CA HIS A 466 -5.28 -8.11 -11.88
C HIS A 466 -5.88 -8.06 -10.46
N GLN A 467 -5.90 -9.20 -9.76
CA GLN A 467 -6.29 -9.23 -8.36
C GLN A 467 -5.17 -8.70 -7.48
N HIS A 468 -5.53 -8.17 -6.33
CA HIS A 468 -4.63 -7.81 -5.25
C HIS A 468 -5.14 -8.46 -3.97
N LYS A 469 -4.20 -8.94 -3.16
CA LYS A 469 -4.48 -9.60 -1.88
C LYS A 469 -3.45 -9.13 -0.86
N TYR A 470 -3.91 -8.58 0.26
CA TYR A 470 -3.03 -8.13 1.32
C TYR A 470 -3.57 -8.55 2.69
N THR A 471 -2.73 -9.24 3.47
CA THR A 471 -3.04 -9.59 4.87
C THR A 471 -2.44 -8.55 5.79
N ILE A 472 -3.29 -7.77 6.45
CA ILE A 472 -2.89 -6.88 7.53
C ILE A 472 -2.63 -7.74 8.77
N THR A 473 -1.48 -7.58 9.41
CA THR A 473 -1.04 -8.37 10.58
C THR A 473 -0.78 -7.47 11.78
N GLY A 474 -0.64 -8.08 12.97
CA GLY A 474 -0.34 -7.35 14.21
C GLY A 474 -1.51 -6.51 14.72
N LEU A 475 -2.74 -6.88 14.35
CA LEU A 475 -3.96 -6.20 14.78
C LEU A 475 -4.34 -6.61 16.19
N THR A 476 -4.95 -5.70 16.95
CA THR A 476 -5.52 -6.02 18.26
C THR A 476 -6.84 -6.77 18.09
N PRO A 477 -7.08 -7.92 18.75
CA PRO A 477 -8.36 -8.64 18.70
C PRO A 477 -9.56 -7.77 19.14
N GLY A 478 -10.76 -8.06 18.61
CA GLY A 478 -12.02 -7.37 18.93
C GLY A 478 -12.08 -5.88 18.57
N THR A 479 -11.11 -5.37 17.80
CA THR A 479 -10.88 -3.94 17.58
C THR A 479 -11.30 -3.52 16.18
N LYS A 480 -11.94 -2.35 16.07
CA LYS A 480 -12.37 -1.77 14.80
C LYS A 480 -11.22 -1.03 14.12
N TYR A 481 -10.98 -1.33 12.85
CA TYR A 481 -10.03 -0.66 11.98
C TYR A 481 -10.74 -0.13 10.73
N TYR A 482 -10.25 1.00 10.22
CA TYR A 482 -10.59 1.55 8.91
C TYR A 482 -9.45 1.30 7.95
N TYR A 483 -9.75 1.09 6.67
CA TYR A 483 -8.74 0.93 5.63
C TYR A 483 -9.11 1.69 4.36
N ARG A 484 -8.09 1.98 3.55
CA ARG A 484 -8.19 2.61 2.24
C ARG A 484 -7.27 1.92 1.25
N VAL A 485 -7.81 1.50 0.12
CA VAL A 485 -7.08 1.08 -1.08
C VAL A 485 -6.98 2.28 -2.02
N THR A 486 -5.77 2.65 -2.39
CA THR A 486 -5.44 3.77 -3.29
C THR A 486 -4.85 3.20 -4.57
N ALA A 487 -5.46 3.49 -5.72
CA ALA A 487 -5.01 3.07 -7.05
C ALA A 487 -5.01 4.29 -7.99
N GLY A 488 -3.88 4.97 -8.10
CA GLY A 488 -3.82 6.30 -8.74
C GLY A 488 -4.70 7.31 -7.99
N PRO A 489 -5.64 8.04 -8.64
CA PRO A 489 -6.59 8.91 -7.95
C PRO A 489 -7.81 8.17 -7.39
N SER A 490 -8.01 6.89 -7.74
CA SER A 490 -9.13 6.10 -7.24
C SER A 490 -8.87 5.66 -5.80
N ASN A 491 -9.85 5.89 -4.93
CA ASN A 491 -9.83 5.42 -3.55
C ASN A 491 -11.06 4.56 -3.29
N ALA A 492 -10.86 3.40 -2.68
CA ALA A 492 -11.93 2.65 -2.04
C ALA A 492 -11.63 2.47 -0.55
N THR A 493 -12.65 2.56 0.27
CA THR A 493 -12.53 2.57 1.73
C THR A 493 -13.46 1.54 2.34
N GLY A 494 -13.06 0.98 3.47
CA GLY A 494 -13.92 0.11 4.27
C GLY A 494 -13.50 0.14 5.73
N SER A 495 -14.10 -0.74 6.52
CA SER A 495 -13.73 -0.94 7.92
C SER A 495 -13.96 -2.39 8.32
N PHE A 496 -13.37 -2.87 9.39
CA PHE A 496 -13.67 -4.21 9.92
C PHE A 496 -13.43 -4.23 11.41
N ARG A 497 -14.07 -5.15 12.12
CA ARG A 497 -13.64 -5.52 13.47
C ARG A 497 -12.84 -6.82 13.38
N THR A 498 -11.69 -6.87 14.03
CA THR A 498 -10.94 -8.12 14.15
C THR A 498 -11.70 -9.15 14.97
N ALA A 499 -11.36 -10.43 14.76
CA ALA A 499 -11.94 -11.49 15.56
C ALA A 499 -11.67 -11.27 17.06
N PRO A 500 -12.57 -11.74 17.95
CA PRO A 500 -12.39 -11.66 19.39
C PRO A 500 -11.07 -12.29 19.86
N ALA A 501 -10.69 -11.96 21.09
CA ALA A 501 -9.60 -12.67 21.76
C ALA A 501 -9.91 -14.17 21.85
N ALA A 502 -8.87 -15.01 21.89
CA ALA A 502 -9.02 -16.46 21.83
C ALA A 502 -9.76 -17.05 23.05
N ASP A 503 -9.75 -16.33 24.18
CA ASP A 503 -10.41 -16.60 25.45
C ASP A 503 -11.75 -15.86 25.62
N ALA A 504 -12.23 -15.17 24.59
CA ALA A 504 -13.53 -14.50 24.62
C ALA A 504 -14.65 -15.52 24.86
N THR A 505 -15.59 -15.19 25.73
CA THR A 505 -16.78 -16.01 26.02
C THR A 505 -17.99 -15.60 25.19
N THR A 506 -17.91 -14.49 24.47
CA THR A 506 -19.01 -13.94 23.67
C THR A 506 -18.59 -13.69 22.22
N VAL A 507 -19.53 -13.90 21.30
CA VAL A 507 -19.37 -13.49 19.89
C VAL A 507 -20.75 -13.32 19.25
N LYS A 508 -20.86 -12.35 18.36
CA LYS A 508 -22.00 -12.20 17.44
C LYS A 508 -21.53 -12.39 16.02
N PHE A 509 -22.35 -12.93 15.13
CA PHE A 509 -22.05 -13.04 13.69
C PHE A 509 -23.32 -13.23 12.87
N LEU A 510 -23.19 -13.20 11.55
CA LEU A 510 -24.29 -13.30 10.60
C LEU A 510 -24.15 -14.52 9.68
N ALA A 511 -25.25 -15.06 9.16
CA ALA A 511 -25.25 -16.12 8.16
C ALA A 511 -26.37 -15.93 7.12
N TYR A 512 -26.11 -16.26 5.86
CA TYR A 512 -27.06 -16.21 4.73
C TYR A 512 -26.49 -16.98 3.53
N GLY A 513 -27.20 -17.08 2.41
CA GLY A 513 -26.61 -17.54 1.15
C GLY A 513 -27.58 -17.56 -0.02
N ASP A 514 -27.17 -18.19 -1.11
CA ASP A 514 -27.92 -18.26 -2.37
C ASP A 514 -28.24 -16.85 -2.91
N THR A 515 -27.19 -16.08 -3.19
CA THR A 515 -27.25 -14.64 -3.52
C THR A 515 -27.33 -14.35 -5.03
N ARG A 516 -27.22 -15.40 -5.84
CA ARG A 516 -27.21 -15.34 -7.30
C ARG A 516 -28.47 -14.75 -7.94
N THR A 517 -28.39 -14.48 -9.24
CA THR A 517 -29.50 -14.15 -10.18
C THR A 517 -30.14 -12.76 -10.01
N TYR A 518 -30.48 -12.32 -8.80
CA TYR A 518 -31.13 -11.02 -8.55
C TYR A 518 -30.31 -10.14 -7.60
N PRO A 519 -29.31 -9.41 -8.11
CA PRO A 519 -28.44 -8.57 -7.27
C PRO A 519 -29.17 -7.42 -6.56
N ALA A 520 -30.36 -7.00 -7.04
CA ALA A 520 -31.20 -6.05 -6.32
C ALA A 520 -31.78 -6.63 -5.02
N ASP A 521 -32.16 -7.90 -5.02
CA ASP A 521 -32.68 -8.60 -3.85
C ASP A 521 -31.53 -8.90 -2.88
N HIS A 522 -30.38 -9.35 -3.39
CA HIS A 522 -29.15 -9.47 -2.59
C HIS A 522 -28.75 -8.15 -1.92
N SER A 523 -28.77 -7.05 -2.69
CA SER A 523 -28.50 -5.72 -2.14
C SER A 523 -29.51 -5.30 -1.08
N THR A 524 -30.75 -5.78 -1.13
CA THR A 524 -31.76 -5.52 -0.09
C THR A 524 -31.38 -6.24 1.21
N VAL A 525 -30.97 -7.50 1.14
CA VAL A 525 -30.47 -8.26 2.32
C VAL A 525 -29.21 -7.61 2.90
N ALA A 526 -28.26 -7.21 2.04
CA ALA A 526 -27.06 -6.47 2.45
C ALA A 526 -27.39 -5.15 3.15
N ALA A 527 -28.39 -4.40 2.68
CA ALA A 527 -28.85 -3.18 3.33
C ALA A 527 -29.43 -3.44 4.74
N GLY A 528 -30.15 -4.56 4.92
CA GLY A 528 -30.63 -5.01 6.22
C GLY A 528 -29.49 -5.31 7.19
N MET A 529 -28.47 -6.05 6.76
CA MET A 529 -27.28 -6.33 7.57
C MET A 529 -26.49 -5.06 7.93
N ASN A 530 -26.30 -4.15 6.98
CA ASN A 530 -25.66 -2.86 7.25
C ASN A 530 -26.43 -2.02 8.26
N SER A 531 -27.77 -2.05 8.19
CA SER A 531 -28.64 -1.35 9.14
C SER A 531 -28.56 -1.96 10.54
N LEU A 532 -28.51 -3.29 10.64
CA LEU A 532 -28.27 -4.00 11.90
C LEU A 532 -26.93 -3.58 12.52
N ILE A 533 -25.85 -3.59 11.73
CA ILE A 533 -24.50 -3.22 12.21
C ILE A 533 -24.43 -1.75 12.65
N ALA A 534 -25.17 -0.87 11.99
CA ALA A 534 -25.24 0.53 12.41
C ALA A 534 -25.90 0.70 13.80
N VAL A 535 -26.83 -0.18 14.16
CA VAL A 535 -27.52 -0.19 15.46
C VAL A 535 -26.72 -0.98 16.51
N ASP A 536 -26.15 -2.11 16.12
CA ASP A 536 -25.36 -3.02 16.97
C ASP A 536 -24.02 -3.37 16.29
N PRO A 537 -22.98 -2.53 16.49
CA PRO A 537 -21.68 -2.69 15.86
C PRO A 537 -20.91 -3.97 16.22
N ASP A 538 -21.42 -4.78 17.17
CA ASP A 538 -20.80 -6.06 17.54
C ASP A 538 -21.13 -7.16 16.52
N TYR A 539 -22.10 -6.96 15.63
CA TYR A 539 -22.30 -7.83 14.46
C TYR A 539 -21.32 -7.55 13.31
N GLN A 540 -20.46 -6.52 13.40
CA GLN A 540 -19.41 -6.24 12.40
C GLN A 540 -18.20 -7.19 12.53
N THR A 541 -18.43 -8.49 12.65
CA THR A 541 -17.43 -9.50 13.06
C THR A 541 -17.14 -10.48 11.94
N MET A 542 -18.11 -11.31 11.53
CA MET A 542 -18.01 -12.23 10.39
C MET A 542 -19.38 -12.51 9.76
N LEU A 543 -19.36 -12.83 8.47
CA LEU A 543 -20.53 -13.23 7.69
C LEU A 543 -20.30 -14.62 7.08
N LEU A 544 -21.15 -15.58 7.42
CA LEU A 544 -21.14 -16.92 6.86
C LEU A 544 -22.02 -16.97 5.59
N HIS A 545 -21.47 -17.42 4.47
CA HIS A 545 -22.19 -17.63 3.21
C HIS A 545 -22.35 -19.12 2.91
N VAL A 546 -23.59 -19.60 2.81
CA VAL A 546 -23.91 -21.02 2.64
C VAL A 546 -23.85 -21.53 1.18
N GLY A 547 -23.04 -20.92 0.30
CA GLY A 547 -22.93 -21.30 -1.13
C GLY A 547 -23.95 -20.66 -2.09
N ASP A 548 -23.84 -20.99 -3.39
CA ASP A 548 -24.59 -20.42 -4.52
C ASP A 548 -24.45 -18.88 -4.61
N TRP A 549 -23.21 -18.44 -4.80
CA TRP A 549 -22.83 -17.04 -4.80
C TRP A 549 -23.30 -16.33 -6.08
N VAL A 550 -23.23 -17.05 -7.19
CA VAL A 550 -23.50 -16.54 -8.54
C VAL A 550 -24.19 -17.60 -9.38
N ASN A 551 -24.86 -17.21 -10.47
CA ASN A 551 -25.65 -18.17 -11.25
C ASN A 551 -24.81 -19.20 -12.02
N ALA A 552 -23.54 -18.93 -12.27
CA ALA A 552 -22.58 -19.88 -12.79
C ALA A 552 -21.17 -19.40 -12.44
N ASP A 553 -20.22 -20.33 -12.29
CA ASP A 553 -18.81 -20.01 -12.05
C ASP A 553 -18.12 -19.43 -13.30
N ALA A 554 -18.50 -18.21 -13.65
CA ALA A 554 -17.97 -17.45 -14.78
C ALA A 554 -17.74 -15.99 -14.37
N GLU A 555 -16.70 -15.38 -14.92
CA GLU A 555 -16.25 -14.02 -14.57
C GLU A 555 -17.36 -12.96 -14.69
N ASP A 556 -18.23 -13.07 -15.69
CA ASP A 556 -19.35 -12.15 -15.91
C ASP A 556 -20.42 -12.31 -14.82
N ASN A 557 -20.70 -13.52 -14.34
CA ASN A 557 -21.65 -13.73 -13.24
C ASN A 557 -21.10 -13.15 -11.94
N TRP A 558 -19.81 -13.38 -11.62
CA TRP A 558 -19.15 -12.73 -10.49
C TRP A 558 -19.17 -11.20 -10.57
N THR A 559 -19.01 -10.64 -11.77
CA THR A 559 -19.03 -9.17 -11.97
C THR A 559 -20.43 -8.58 -11.86
N ASN A 560 -21.43 -9.25 -12.44
CA ASN A 560 -22.78 -8.71 -12.57
C ASN A 560 -23.73 -9.09 -11.42
N GLU A 561 -23.34 -10.04 -10.59
CA GLU A 561 -24.14 -10.48 -9.43
C GLU A 561 -23.42 -10.11 -8.13
N PHE A 562 -22.45 -10.92 -7.68
CA PHE A 562 -21.83 -10.75 -6.35
C PHE A 562 -20.89 -9.54 -6.20
N PHE A 563 -20.27 -9.03 -7.26
CA PHE A 563 -19.43 -7.82 -7.19
C PHE A 563 -20.03 -6.64 -7.96
N ASN A 564 -21.36 -6.62 -8.12
CA ASN A 564 -22.01 -5.64 -8.96
C ASN A 564 -21.92 -4.23 -8.37
N ARG A 565 -21.15 -3.38 -9.06
CA ARG A 565 -20.83 -2.01 -8.65
C ARG A 565 -22.04 -1.07 -8.62
N SER A 566 -23.18 -1.48 -9.19
CA SER A 566 -24.43 -0.69 -9.19
C SER A 566 -25.16 -0.71 -7.84
N TYR A 567 -24.78 -1.61 -6.92
CA TYR A 567 -25.49 -1.85 -5.67
C TYR A 567 -24.63 -1.46 -4.44
N PRO A 568 -24.71 -0.21 -3.97
CA PRO A 568 -23.80 0.30 -2.94
C PRO A 568 -23.91 -0.39 -1.58
N ALA A 569 -25.10 -0.90 -1.20
CA ALA A 569 -25.26 -1.60 0.07
C ALA A 569 -24.50 -2.94 0.10
N GLN A 570 -24.46 -3.64 -1.04
CA GLN A 570 -23.69 -4.87 -1.22
C GLN A 570 -22.19 -4.59 -1.13
N LEU A 571 -21.70 -3.57 -1.84
CA LEU A 571 -20.30 -3.14 -1.76
C LEU A 571 -19.90 -2.71 -0.35
N GLN A 572 -20.80 -2.04 0.38
CA GLN A 572 -20.55 -1.66 1.78
C GLN A 572 -20.41 -2.89 2.67
N MET A 573 -21.26 -3.89 2.49
CA MET A 573 -21.21 -5.15 3.25
C MET A 573 -19.89 -5.89 2.97
N GLU A 574 -19.53 -6.07 1.69
CA GLU A 574 -18.25 -6.67 1.26
C GLU A 574 -17.04 -5.97 1.89
N ALA A 575 -17.05 -4.63 1.87
CA ALA A 575 -15.98 -3.81 2.42
C ALA A 575 -15.96 -3.75 3.96
N SER A 576 -17.00 -4.29 4.63
CA SER A 576 -17.21 -4.11 6.08
C SER A 576 -17.22 -5.39 6.91
N LEU A 577 -17.51 -6.55 6.30
CA LEU A 577 -17.62 -7.85 6.95
C LEU A 577 -16.63 -8.84 6.32
N PRO A 578 -15.80 -9.53 7.10
CA PRO A 578 -15.07 -10.67 6.59
C PRO A 578 -16.05 -11.80 6.28
N ILE A 579 -16.06 -12.21 5.02
CA ILE A 579 -16.96 -13.23 4.50
C ILE A 579 -16.24 -14.57 4.50
N GLN A 580 -16.93 -15.58 4.98
CA GLN A 580 -16.48 -16.96 5.02
C GLN A 580 -17.59 -17.81 4.46
N GLY A 581 -17.30 -18.74 3.57
CA GLY A 581 -18.37 -19.54 3.01
C GLY A 581 -17.91 -20.80 2.34
N VAL A 582 -18.91 -21.56 1.93
CA VAL A 582 -18.77 -22.79 1.17
C VAL A 582 -19.15 -22.52 -0.29
N MET A 583 -18.77 -23.44 -1.18
CA MET A 583 -19.32 -23.46 -2.52
C MET A 583 -20.67 -24.17 -2.52
N GLY A 584 -21.55 -23.79 -3.44
CA GLY A 584 -22.78 -24.49 -3.81
C GLY A 584 -22.69 -25.11 -5.21
N ASN A 585 -23.81 -25.62 -5.70
CA ASN A 585 -23.83 -26.39 -6.95
C ASN A 585 -23.63 -25.49 -8.18
N HIS A 586 -23.90 -24.19 -8.07
CA HIS A 586 -23.67 -23.24 -9.17
C HIS A 586 -22.19 -22.85 -9.37
N GLU A 587 -21.33 -23.13 -8.39
CA GLU A 587 -19.90 -22.86 -8.49
C GLU A 587 -19.15 -23.89 -9.36
N GLY A 588 -19.81 -24.95 -9.86
CA GLY A 588 -19.26 -25.86 -10.86
C GLY A 588 -17.91 -26.45 -10.48
N ASN A 589 -16.86 -26.15 -11.26
CA ASN A 589 -15.48 -26.61 -11.00
C ASN A 589 -14.72 -25.72 -10.01
N ALA A 590 -15.35 -24.67 -9.47
CA ALA A 590 -14.82 -23.72 -8.50
C ALA A 590 -13.55 -22.98 -8.96
N VAL A 591 -13.43 -22.71 -10.25
CA VAL A 591 -12.32 -21.95 -10.85
C VAL A 591 -12.35 -20.50 -10.39
N TYR A 592 -13.51 -19.84 -10.48
CA TYR A 592 -13.63 -18.44 -10.05
C TYR A 592 -13.95 -18.34 -8.56
N TYR A 593 -14.70 -19.29 -7.99
CA TYR A 593 -14.90 -19.39 -6.54
C TYR A 593 -13.57 -19.37 -5.77
N THR A 594 -12.63 -20.27 -6.06
CA THR A 594 -11.33 -20.31 -5.36
C THR A 594 -10.44 -19.11 -5.66
N LYS A 595 -10.61 -18.48 -6.84
CA LYS A 595 -9.96 -17.23 -7.20
C LYS A 595 -10.44 -16.07 -6.34
N TYR A 596 -11.74 -15.93 -6.08
CA TYR A 596 -12.27 -14.83 -5.28
C TYR A 596 -12.22 -15.10 -3.78
N TRP A 597 -12.33 -16.37 -3.38
CA TRP A 597 -12.34 -16.80 -1.98
C TRP A 597 -11.16 -17.74 -1.68
N PRO A 598 -9.90 -17.26 -1.73
CA PRO A 598 -8.71 -18.09 -1.50
C PRO A 598 -8.50 -18.36 0.00
N TYR A 599 -9.44 -19.09 0.62
CA TYR A 599 -9.36 -19.47 2.03
C TYR A 599 -8.17 -20.42 2.29
N PRO A 600 -7.74 -20.58 3.56
CA PRO A 600 -6.75 -21.58 3.99
C PRO A 600 -7.24 -23.04 3.86
N TYR A 601 -7.59 -23.47 2.65
CA TYR A 601 -8.12 -24.80 2.41
C TYR A 601 -7.14 -25.90 2.83
N VAL A 602 -7.68 -26.96 3.43
CA VAL A 602 -6.89 -28.12 3.86
C VAL A 602 -6.44 -28.96 2.67
N SER A 603 -7.36 -29.22 1.73
CA SER A 603 -7.04 -29.95 0.50
C SER A 603 -7.94 -29.54 -0.66
N SER A 604 -9.25 -29.78 -0.56
CA SER A 604 -10.24 -29.32 -1.54
C SER A 604 -10.73 -27.92 -1.16
N ARG A 605 -12.04 -27.69 -0.95
CA ARG A 605 -12.54 -26.38 -0.51
C ARG A 605 -13.11 -26.37 0.91
N TYR A 606 -12.73 -27.37 1.71
CA TYR A 606 -13.08 -27.46 3.13
C TYR A 606 -11.93 -27.00 4.03
N TRP A 607 -12.30 -26.39 5.16
CA TRP A 607 -11.38 -25.93 6.21
C TRP A 607 -12.15 -25.56 7.48
N SER A 608 -11.44 -25.26 8.54
CA SER A 608 -12.00 -24.81 9.82
C SER A 608 -11.16 -23.68 10.42
N TYR A 609 -11.75 -22.93 11.35
CA TYR A 609 -11.04 -21.92 12.12
C TYR A 609 -11.71 -21.62 13.45
N ASP A 610 -10.91 -21.13 14.39
CA ASP A 610 -11.38 -20.60 15.66
C ASP A 610 -11.74 -19.12 15.56
N TYR A 611 -12.84 -18.75 16.21
CA TYR A 611 -13.33 -17.39 16.30
C TYR A 611 -13.89 -17.14 17.71
N GLY A 612 -12.99 -16.79 18.64
CA GLY A 612 -13.32 -16.65 20.07
C GLY A 612 -13.75 -17.98 20.70
N PRO A 613 -14.99 -18.09 21.24
CA PRO A 613 -15.49 -19.32 21.88
C PRO A 613 -15.98 -20.38 20.89
N VAL A 614 -15.89 -20.13 19.58
CA VAL A 614 -16.49 -20.95 18.53
C VAL A 614 -15.44 -21.51 17.59
N HIS A 615 -15.60 -22.76 17.21
CA HIS A 615 -14.93 -23.41 16.11
C HIS A 615 -15.90 -23.53 14.92
N ILE A 616 -15.56 -22.92 13.79
CA ILE A 616 -16.38 -22.94 12.57
C ILE A 616 -15.77 -23.94 11.58
N ILE A 617 -16.59 -24.85 11.08
CA ILE A 617 -16.21 -25.87 10.11
C ILE A 617 -16.97 -25.61 8.80
N LEU A 618 -16.24 -25.53 7.68
CA LEU A 618 -16.81 -25.31 6.35
C LEU A 618 -16.56 -26.55 5.50
N LEU A 619 -17.63 -27.19 5.05
CA LEU A 619 -17.58 -28.43 4.28
C LEU A 619 -17.73 -28.18 2.77
N ASP A 620 -17.08 -29.03 1.98
CA ASP A 620 -17.19 -29.08 0.53
C ASP A 620 -18.01 -30.32 0.13
N GLN A 621 -19.29 -30.14 -0.16
CA GLN A 621 -20.18 -31.24 -0.55
C GLN A 621 -19.97 -31.74 -1.99
N TYR A 622 -19.07 -31.12 -2.76
CA TYR A 622 -18.78 -31.49 -4.16
C TYR A 622 -17.49 -32.29 -4.29
N VAL A 623 -16.97 -32.80 -3.17
CA VAL A 623 -15.95 -33.86 -3.12
C VAL A 623 -16.46 -34.99 -2.22
N ASN A 624 -15.79 -36.15 -2.22
CA ASN A 624 -16.25 -37.27 -1.41
C ASN A 624 -16.14 -36.95 0.11
N TYR A 625 -17.26 -37.07 0.83
CA TYR A 625 -17.37 -36.91 2.28
C TYR A 625 -18.04 -38.13 2.96
N THR A 626 -18.11 -39.29 2.30
CA THR A 626 -18.55 -40.56 2.92
C THR A 626 -17.57 -41.05 3.99
N PRO A 627 -17.98 -41.92 4.94
CA PRO A 627 -17.08 -42.52 5.92
C PRO A 627 -15.82 -43.12 5.29
N GLY A 628 -14.65 -42.79 5.85
CA GLY A 628 -13.35 -43.20 5.35
C GLY A 628 -12.75 -42.31 4.24
N SER A 629 -13.50 -41.36 3.69
CA SER A 629 -12.96 -40.35 2.75
C SER A 629 -11.99 -39.38 3.45
N ALA A 630 -11.19 -38.67 2.65
CA ALA A 630 -10.23 -37.69 3.17
C ALA A 630 -10.92 -36.57 3.97
N GLN A 631 -12.04 -36.03 3.46
CA GLN A 631 -12.78 -34.98 4.16
C GLN A 631 -13.49 -35.51 5.40
N TYR A 632 -14.07 -36.72 5.36
CA TYR A 632 -14.72 -37.30 6.54
C TYR A 632 -13.72 -37.55 7.68
N ASN A 633 -12.57 -38.17 7.37
CA ASN A 633 -11.54 -38.43 8.38
C ASN A 633 -10.96 -37.13 8.93
N TRP A 634 -10.80 -36.10 8.07
CA TRP A 634 -10.43 -34.76 8.52
C TRP A 634 -11.47 -34.20 9.48
N LEU A 635 -12.77 -34.24 9.13
CA LEU A 635 -13.85 -33.72 9.97
C LEU A 635 -13.93 -34.41 11.34
N VAL A 636 -13.77 -35.73 11.38
CA VAL A 636 -13.73 -36.49 12.65
C VAL A 636 -12.56 -36.04 13.52
N ASN A 637 -11.37 -35.87 12.93
CA ASN A 637 -10.20 -35.41 13.66
C ASN A 637 -10.35 -33.95 14.11
N ASP A 638 -10.89 -33.09 13.26
CA ASP A 638 -11.13 -31.67 13.52
C ASP A 638 -12.09 -31.49 14.71
N LEU A 639 -13.26 -32.13 14.65
CA LEU A 639 -14.26 -32.11 15.73
C LEU A 639 -13.74 -32.71 17.04
N SER A 640 -13.01 -33.83 16.98
CA SER A 640 -12.46 -34.45 18.20
C SER A 640 -11.30 -33.67 18.83
N SER A 641 -10.63 -32.82 18.06
CA SER A 641 -9.52 -31.97 18.53
C SER A 641 -9.95 -30.58 19.00
N SER A 642 -11.14 -30.12 18.61
CA SER A 642 -11.67 -28.82 19.01
C SER A 642 -11.83 -28.74 20.53
N THR A 643 -11.23 -27.71 21.13
CA THR A 643 -11.38 -27.37 22.55
C THR A 643 -12.37 -26.22 22.76
N LYS A 644 -13.01 -25.74 21.69
CA LYS A 644 -13.95 -24.63 21.75
C LYS A 644 -15.28 -25.08 22.31
N LYS A 645 -15.93 -24.18 23.05
CA LYS A 645 -17.23 -24.46 23.67
C LYS A 645 -18.29 -24.73 22.61
N TRP A 646 -18.24 -24.04 21.47
CA TRP A 646 -19.24 -24.16 20.41
C TRP A 646 -18.61 -24.63 19.10
N ASN A 647 -19.10 -25.73 18.53
CA ASN A 647 -18.71 -26.20 17.19
C ASN A 647 -19.88 -25.91 16.23
N ILE A 648 -19.64 -25.29 15.07
CA ILE A 648 -20.70 -24.97 14.10
C ILE A 648 -20.27 -25.44 12.71
N ILE A 649 -21.18 -26.13 12.02
CA ILE A 649 -20.94 -26.62 10.66
C ILE A 649 -21.67 -25.73 9.65
N VAL A 650 -20.98 -25.39 8.56
CA VAL A 650 -21.51 -24.71 7.38
C VAL A 650 -21.32 -25.62 6.18
N LEU A 651 -22.40 -25.81 5.43
CA LEU A 651 -22.46 -26.58 4.18
C LEU A 651 -23.48 -25.94 3.23
N HIS A 652 -23.65 -26.46 2.02
CA HIS A 652 -24.59 -25.88 1.04
C HIS A 652 -25.92 -26.63 1.00
N GLU A 653 -25.92 -27.93 0.77
CA GLU A 653 -27.13 -28.75 0.61
C GLU A 653 -27.59 -29.32 1.97
N PRO A 654 -28.73 -28.87 2.51
CA PRO A 654 -29.17 -29.22 3.86
C PRO A 654 -29.60 -30.69 3.96
N GLY A 655 -29.30 -31.32 5.12
CA GLY A 655 -29.77 -32.67 5.43
C GLY A 655 -31.29 -32.74 5.61
N TRP A 656 -31.93 -31.69 6.13
CA TRP A 656 -33.39 -31.59 6.23
C TRP A 656 -33.87 -30.22 5.74
N SER A 657 -34.79 -30.23 4.78
CA SER A 657 -35.41 -29.05 4.20
C SER A 657 -36.94 -29.22 4.12
N ALA A 658 -37.65 -28.13 3.83
CA ALA A 658 -39.11 -28.12 3.73
C ALA A 658 -39.68 -28.63 2.40
N GLY A 659 -38.83 -29.09 1.47
CA GLY A 659 -39.23 -29.42 0.10
C GLY A 659 -39.81 -28.24 -0.67
N GLY A 660 -40.39 -28.50 -1.85
CA GLY A 660 -40.90 -27.47 -2.75
C GLY A 660 -39.84 -26.78 -3.61
N GLY A 661 -38.55 -27.06 -3.36
CA GLY A 661 -37.42 -26.83 -4.24
C GLY A 661 -36.68 -28.15 -4.53
N HIS A 662 -35.55 -28.35 -3.86
CA HIS A 662 -34.67 -29.50 -3.97
C HIS A 662 -34.92 -30.53 -2.85
N SER A 663 -34.41 -31.75 -3.05
CA SER A 663 -34.51 -32.84 -2.06
C SER A 663 -33.52 -32.66 -0.90
N ASN A 664 -33.77 -33.38 0.19
CA ASN A 664 -32.85 -33.47 1.33
C ASN A 664 -31.57 -34.22 0.96
N GLU A 665 -30.44 -33.77 1.49
CA GLU A 665 -29.15 -34.41 1.25
C GLU A 665 -28.93 -35.59 2.22
N VAL A 666 -29.25 -36.80 1.76
CA VAL A 666 -29.21 -38.04 2.55
C VAL A 666 -27.82 -38.31 3.17
N PRO A 667 -26.68 -38.09 2.49
CA PRO A 667 -25.37 -38.23 3.11
C PRO A 667 -25.14 -37.34 4.34
N VAL A 668 -25.71 -36.13 4.40
CA VAL A 668 -25.64 -35.28 5.61
C VAL A 668 -26.37 -35.95 6.77
N GLN A 669 -27.55 -36.51 6.50
CA GLN A 669 -28.33 -37.26 7.51
C GLN A 669 -27.59 -38.50 7.99
N GLN A 670 -26.91 -39.23 7.10
CA GLN A 670 -26.27 -40.50 7.42
C GLN A 670 -24.88 -40.34 8.05
N TYR A 671 -24.12 -39.31 7.68
CA TYR A 671 -22.70 -39.21 8.00
C TYR A 671 -22.35 -38.00 8.85
N ILE A 672 -23.03 -36.86 8.68
CA ILE A 672 -22.71 -35.62 9.38
C ILE A 672 -23.54 -35.49 10.67
N GLN A 673 -24.83 -35.83 10.62
CA GLN A 673 -25.70 -35.80 11.81
C GLN A 673 -25.15 -36.64 12.98
N PRO A 674 -24.70 -37.91 12.80
CA PRO A 674 -24.15 -38.67 13.91
C PRO A 674 -22.89 -38.04 14.53
N LEU A 675 -22.06 -37.38 13.71
CA LEU A 675 -20.90 -36.64 14.21
C LEU A 675 -21.31 -35.40 15.00
N CYS A 676 -22.39 -34.72 14.59
CA CYS A 676 -22.93 -33.58 15.32
C CYS A 676 -23.40 -33.97 16.72
N GLU A 677 -24.11 -35.11 16.82
CA GLU A 677 -24.54 -35.68 18.10
C GLU A 677 -23.34 -36.10 18.95
N GLN A 678 -22.36 -36.78 18.35
CA GLN A 678 -21.17 -37.28 19.05
C GLN A 678 -20.29 -36.14 19.62
N TYR A 679 -20.12 -35.05 18.87
CA TYR A 679 -19.20 -33.96 19.22
C TYR A 679 -19.91 -32.67 19.66
N GLY A 680 -21.20 -32.74 19.95
CA GLY A 680 -21.98 -31.63 20.51
C GLY A 680 -22.03 -30.39 19.62
N VAL A 681 -22.25 -30.58 18.31
CA VAL A 681 -22.53 -29.50 17.33
C VAL A 681 -24.03 -29.17 17.42
N PRO A 682 -24.44 -27.99 17.91
CA PRO A 682 -25.84 -27.67 18.09
C PRO A 682 -26.50 -27.14 16.82
N ILE A 683 -25.74 -26.68 15.83
CA ILE A 683 -26.28 -25.99 14.66
C ILE A 683 -25.48 -26.27 13.39
N ILE A 684 -26.21 -26.50 12.30
CA ILE A 684 -25.71 -26.60 10.93
C ILE A 684 -26.41 -25.55 10.07
N PHE A 685 -25.65 -24.76 9.32
CA PHE A 685 -26.17 -23.84 8.32
C PHE A 685 -26.03 -24.43 6.92
N GLY A 686 -27.12 -24.36 6.15
CA GLY A 686 -27.23 -24.77 4.75
C GLY A 686 -28.03 -23.77 3.92
N GLY A 687 -27.94 -23.88 2.60
CA GLY A 687 -28.62 -23.07 1.59
C GLY A 687 -29.41 -23.94 0.61
N HIS A 688 -29.17 -23.73 -0.70
CA HIS A 688 -29.67 -24.52 -1.85
C HIS A 688 -31.17 -24.37 -2.13
N ASN A 689 -31.97 -24.44 -1.08
CA ASN A 689 -33.40 -24.21 -1.12
C ASN A 689 -33.71 -22.75 -0.78
N HIS A 690 -34.35 -22.03 -1.71
CA HIS A 690 -34.51 -20.58 -1.60
C HIS A 690 -35.69 -20.13 -0.74
N TYR A 691 -35.59 -20.43 0.55
CA TYR A 691 -36.47 -20.00 1.62
C TYR A 691 -35.71 -20.14 2.94
N TYR A 692 -36.29 -19.60 4.02
CA TYR A 692 -35.92 -20.00 5.36
C TYR A 692 -36.63 -21.30 5.76
N ALA A 693 -35.91 -22.25 6.34
CA ALA A 693 -36.49 -23.37 7.06
C ALA A 693 -35.60 -23.81 8.22
N ARG A 694 -36.20 -24.33 9.29
CA ARG A 694 -35.48 -24.95 10.40
C ARG A 694 -36.04 -26.31 10.73
N ALA A 695 -35.16 -27.31 10.78
CA ALA A 695 -35.43 -28.62 11.35
C ALA A 695 -34.65 -28.82 12.66
N VAL A 696 -35.14 -29.72 13.52
CA VAL A 696 -34.43 -30.15 14.74
C VAL A 696 -34.37 -31.66 14.79
N VAL A 697 -33.16 -32.23 14.86
CA VAL A 697 -32.93 -33.68 14.90
C VAL A 697 -32.01 -33.99 16.06
N ASN A 698 -32.51 -34.73 17.05
CA ASN A 698 -31.77 -35.11 18.27
C ASN A 698 -31.03 -33.93 18.94
N GLY A 699 -31.69 -32.77 19.00
CA GLY A 699 -31.13 -31.54 19.58
C GLY A 699 -30.25 -30.71 18.64
N VAL A 700 -29.94 -31.19 17.44
CA VAL A 700 -29.18 -30.45 16.42
C VAL A 700 -30.12 -29.62 15.54
N HIS A 701 -29.87 -28.32 15.45
CA HIS A 701 -30.62 -27.39 14.60
C HIS A 701 -30.07 -27.38 13.19
N HIS A 702 -30.89 -27.77 12.21
CA HIS A 702 -30.56 -27.66 10.78
C HIS A 702 -31.26 -26.44 10.19
N VAL A 703 -30.49 -25.44 9.80
CA VAL A 703 -30.98 -24.15 9.31
C VAL A 703 -30.73 -24.04 7.82
N THR A 704 -31.81 -24.01 7.04
CA THR A 704 -31.78 -23.60 5.63
C THR A 704 -31.96 -22.09 5.56
N THR A 705 -30.93 -21.36 5.12
CA THR A 705 -30.89 -19.89 4.99
C THR A 705 -30.56 -19.46 3.56
N GLY A 706 -31.24 -20.06 2.58
CA GLY A 706 -30.97 -19.89 1.15
C GLY A 706 -31.75 -18.75 0.48
N ALA A 707 -32.24 -17.77 1.24
CA ALA A 707 -33.06 -16.67 0.72
C ALA A 707 -32.29 -15.34 0.69
N GLY A 708 -31.00 -15.37 0.36
CA GLY A 708 -30.13 -14.21 0.32
C GLY A 708 -30.27 -13.36 -0.95
N GLY A 709 -30.84 -13.88 -2.03
CA GLY A 709 -31.10 -13.11 -3.27
C GLY A 709 -31.67 -13.91 -4.44
N ALA A 710 -31.49 -15.23 -4.48
CA ALA A 710 -31.96 -16.07 -5.56
C ALA A 710 -33.52 -16.17 -5.61
N PRO A 711 -34.11 -16.60 -6.75
CA PRO A 711 -35.57 -16.67 -6.89
C PRO A 711 -36.21 -17.59 -5.85
N LEU A 712 -37.07 -17.03 -4.98
CA LEU A 712 -37.65 -17.76 -3.85
C LEU A 712 -38.57 -18.92 -4.25
N TYR A 713 -38.39 -20.07 -3.58
CA TYR A 713 -39.24 -21.24 -3.73
C TYR A 713 -40.46 -21.19 -2.80
N ASN A 714 -41.51 -21.96 -3.11
CA ASN A 714 -42.62 -22.16 -2.17
C ASN A 714 -42.28 -23.36 -1.28
N PRO A 715 -41.99 -23.18 0.02
CA PRO A 715 -41.75 -24.31 0.90
C PRO A 715 -43.01 -25.17 1.01
N SER A 716 -42.82 -26.48 1.18
CA SER A 716 -43.90 -27.44 1.40
C SER A 716 -43.95 -27.87 2.87
N SER A 717 -43.78 -29.16 3.13
CA SER A 717 -43.59 -29.75 4.46
C SER A 717 -42.42 -30.73 4.39
N GLY A 718 -41.68 -30.91 5.49
CA GLY A 718 -40.59 -31.88 5.55
C GLY A 718 -40.52 -32.54 6.92
N GLU A 719 -39.81 -33.67 6.98
CA GLU A 719 -39.53 -34.37 8.24
C GLU A 719 -38.71 -33.48 9.17
N ASN A 720 -39.03 -33.48 10.47
CA ASN A 720 -38.37 -32.71 11.52
C ASN A 720 -38.40 -31.17 11.34
N ILE A 721 -39.10 -30.66 10.33
CA ILE A 721 -39.24 -29.22 10.07
C ILE A 721 -40.17 -28.59 11.13
N ILE A 722 -39.65 -27.56 11.79
CA ILE A 722 -40.34 -26.80 12.83
C ILE A 722 -41.02 -25.56 12.23
N ILE A 723 -40.31 -24.86 11.34
CA ILE A 723 -40.77 -23.60 10.76
C ILE A 723 -40.20 -23.39 9.36
N THR A 724 -40.96 -22.69 8.52
CA THR A 724 -40.56 -22.28 7.17
C THR A 724 -41.06 -20.87 6.87
N SER A 725 -40.35 -20.14 6.00
CA SER A 725 -40.77 -18.81 5.56
C SER A 725 -40.25 -18.50 4.16
N LYS A 726 -41.16 -18.10 3.27
CA LYS A 726 -40.82 -17.60 1.93
C LYS A 726 -40.61 -16.08 1.97
N THR A 727 -39.40 -15.65 2.29
CA THR A 727 -39.02 -14.25 2.32
C THR A 727 -37.52 -14.13 2.20
N LEU A 728 -37.03 -13.01 1.67
CA LEU A 728 -35.61 -12.64 1.83
C LEU A 728 -35.30 -12.51 3.32
N GLU A 729 -34.14 -13.00 3.74
CA GLU A 729 -33.74 -13.06 5.14
C GLU A 729 -32.22 -13.20 5.31
N PHE A 730 -31.77 -13.00 6.54
CA PHE A 730 -30.47 -13.44 7.03
C PHE A 730 -30.59 -13.85 8.51
N CYS A 731 -29.69 -14.73 8.94
CA CYS A 731 -29.56 -15.13 10.32
C CYS A 731 -28.61 -14.20 11.08
N LYS A 732 -28.95 -13.86 12.32
CA LYS A 732 -28.04 -13.27 13.28
C LYS A 732 -27.86 -14.21 14.47
N VAL A 733 -26.61 -14.48 14.81
CA VAL A 733 -26.23 -15.41 15.87
C VAL A 733 -25.55 -14.63 16.99
N THR A 734 -25.91 -14.93 18.23
CA THR A 734 -25.31 -14.38 19.44
C THR A 734 -24.96 -15.53 20.37
N ILE A 735 -23.69 -15.62 20.73
CA ILE A 735 -23.18 -16.56 21.71
C ILE A 735 -22.72 -15.76 22.92
N ASP A 736 -23.22 -16.15 24.09
CA ASP A 736 -22.85 -15.59 25.37
C ASP A 736 -22.68 -16.73 26.39
N GLY A 737 -21.43 -17.12 26.61
CA GLY A 737 -21.07 -18.22 27.50
C GLY A 737 -21.74 -19.54 27.10
N ASN A 738 -22.78 -19.90 27.83
CA ASN A 738 -23.54 -21.15 27.72
C ASN A 738 -24.79 -21.05 26.83
N SER A 739 -25.09 -19.88 26.28
CA SER A 739 -26.23 -19.68 25.40
C SER A 739 -25.78 -19.34 23.98
N LEU A 740 -26.35 -20.03 23.00
CA LEU A 740 -26.33 -19.67 21.59
C LEU A 740 -27.76 -19.32 21.18
N VAL A 741 -27.97 -18.09 20.75
CA VAL A 741 -29.24 -17.59 20.22
C VAL A 741 -29.08 -17.35 18.73
N CYS A 742 -29.99 -17.88 17.92
CA CYS A 742 -30.10 -17.54 16.51
C CYS A 742 -31.46 -16.89 16.25
N GLU A 743 -31.44 -15.67 15.75
CA GLU A 743 -32.63 -14.97 15.25
C GLU A 743 -32.56 -14.88 13.73
N VAL A 744 -33.67 -15.17 13.08
CA VAL A 744 -33.80 -15.11 11.63
C VAL A 744 -34.59 -13.88 11.29
N VAL A 745 -34.04 -12.98 10.48
CA VAL A 745 -34.59 -11.66 10.27
C VAL A 745 -34.77 -11.32 8.81
N LYS A 746 -35.85 -10.60 8.51
CA LYS A 746 -36.05 -9.95 7.22
C LYS A 746 -35.12 -8.73 7.08
N PRO A 747 -34.87 -8.26 5.85
CA PRO A 747 -34.11 -7.03 5.60
C PRO A 747 -34.65 -5.77 6.31
N ASP A 748 -35.94 -5.72 6.62
CA ASP A 748 -36.56 -4.61 7.36
C ASP A 748 -36.41 -4.70 8.89
N GLY A 749 -35.72 -5.75 9.39
CA GLY A 749 -35.48 -6.01 10.80
C GLY A 749 -36.55 -6.85 11.50
N THR A 750 -37.62 -7.26 10.80
CA THR A 750 -38.66 -8.13 11.37
C THR A 750 -38.10 -9.52 11.65
N VAL A 751 -38.24 -9.99 12.90
CA VAL A 751 -37.87 -11.36 13.29
C VAL A 751 -38.91 -12.36 12.78
N ILE A 752 -38.43 -13.41 12.11
CA ILE A 752 -39.20 -14.53 11.58
C ILE A 752 -39.24 -15.68 12.59
N ASP A 753 -38.09 -15.99 13.18
CA ASP A 753 -37.91 -17.07 14.13
C ASP A 753 -36.77 -16.74 15.11
N THR A 754 -36.86 -17.33 16.31
CA THR A 754 -35.81 -17.28 17.33
C THR A 754 -35.70 -18.65 17.97
N PHE A 755 -34.48 -19.16 18.06
CA PHE A 755 -34.23 -20.43 18.73
C PHE A 755 -32.89 -20.42 19.47
N TYR A 756 -32.74 -21.38 20.37
CA TYR A 756 -31.68 -21.42 21.37
C TYR A 756 -31.01 -22.79 21.36
N ALA A 757 -29.70 -22.80 21.61
CA ALA A 757 -28.99 -23.95 22.11
C ALA A 757 -28.30 -23.55 23.42
N GLU A 758 -28.42 -24.39 24.44
CA GLU A 758 -27.80 -24.16 25.75
C GLU A 758 -26.84 -25.31 26.08
N LYS A 759 -25.72 -24.98 26.71
CA LYS A 759 -24.83 -25.96 27.33
C LYS A 759 -24.93 -25.79 28.84
N GLU A 760 -25.48 -26.79 29.54
CA GLU A 760 -25.48 -26.81 31.00
C GLU A 760 -24.03 -27.01 31.50
N GLU A 761 -23.68 -26.33 32.61
CA GLU A 761 -22.43 -26.57 33.32
C GLU A 761 -22.75 -27.33 34.61
N PRO A 762 -21.90 -28.28 35.02
CA PRO A 762 -22.14 -29.01 36.25
C PRO A 762 -22.00 -28.08 37.46
N ASP A 763 -22.85 -28.28 38.48
CA ASP A 763 -22.74 -27.60 39.77
C ASP A 763 -21.38 -27.87 40.43
N PHE A 764 -20.86 -29.08 40.25
CA PHE A 764 -19.52 -29.51 40.66
C PHE A 764 -19.14 -30.86 40.01
N THR A 765 -17.88 -31.25 40.18
CA THR A 765 -17.40 -32.58 39.76
C THR A 765 -16.76 -33.34 40.91
N PHE A 766 -16.89 -34.66 40.91
CA PHE A 766 -16.19 -35.56 41.84
C PHE A 766 -15.59 -36.76 41.09
N ALA A 767 -14.64 -37.46 41.71
CA ALA A 767 -14.02 -38.64 41.13
C ALA A 767 -14.37 -39.94 41.87
N VAL A 768 -14.49 -41.03 41.13
CA VAL A 768 -14.57 -42.41 41.65
C VAL A 768 -13.33 -43.16 41.20
N VAL A 769 -12.57 -43.68 42.17
CA VAL A 769 -11.36 -44.48 41.91
C VAL A 769 -11.60 -45.87 42.45
N ALA A 770 -11.31 -46.89 41.66
CA ALA A 770 -11.44 -48.28 42.07
C ALA A 770 -10.08 -48.98 42.15
N ASP A 771 -9.97 -49.88 43.12
CA ASP A 771 -8.92 -50.88 43.27
C ASP A 771 -7.47 -50.37 43.03
N PRO A 772 -6.97 -49.36 43.79
CA PRO A 772 -5.56 -48.99 43.75
C PRO A 772 -4.63 -50.12 44.15
N GLN A 773 -5.11 -51.04 45.00
CA GLN A 773 -4.55 -52.32 45.38
C GLN A 773 -3.02 -52.41 45.46
N ILE A 774 -2.42 -51.49 46.22
CA ILE A 774 -0.97 -51.38 46.37
C ILE A 774 -0.37 -52.64 46.98
N GLY A 775 0.77 -53.08 46.43
CA GLY A 775 1.52 -54.23 46.91
C GLY A 775 1.16 -55.55 46.21
N TRP A 776 0.38 -55.49 45.14
CA TRP A 776 -0.07 -56.65 44.35
C TRP A 776 1.11 -57.51 43.83
N LEU A 777 2.25 -56.92 43.47
CA LEU A 777 3.42 -57.69 42.98
C LEU A 777 3.94 -58.74 43.95
N TYR A 778 3.79 -58.51 45.26
CA TYR A 778 4.36 -59.38 46.27
C TYR A 778 3.55 -60.67 46.47
N SER A 779 2.36 -60.79 45.87
CA SER A 779 1.49 -61.97 45.93
C SER A 779 1.61 -62.91 44.72
N GLY A 780 2.45 -62.58 43.72
CA GLY A 780 2.74 -63.45 42.56
C GLY A 780 1.68 -63.46 41.45
N ASN A 781 0.62 -62.66 41.58
CA ASN A 781 -0.38 -62.44 40.54
C ASN A 781 0.07 -61.27 39.66
N ASN A 782 0.44 -61.53 38.42
CA ASN A 782 1.09 -60.52 37.57
C ASN A 782 0.11 -59.96 36.54
N CYS A 783 -0.17 -58.66 36.63
CA CYS A 783 -0.69 -57.82 35.55
C CYS A 783 0.36 -57.70 34.43
N GLY A 784 0.64 -58.80 33.73
CA GLY A 784 1.70 -58.89 32.72
C GLY A 784 3.14 -58.86 33.27
N GLY A 785 3.36 -58.80 34.59
CA GLY A 785 4.69 -58.92 35.21
C GLY A 785 5.41 -57.62 35.55
N GLN A 786 4.69 -56.49 35.52
CA GLN A 786 5.25 -55.17 35.78
C GLN A 786 4.88 -54.64 37.16
N ASN A 787 5.78 -53.87 37.78
CA ASN A 787 5.45 -53.16 39.01
C ASN A 787 4.49 -52.02 38.66
N VAL A 788 3.23 -52.11 39.09
CA VAL A 788 2.17 -51.16 38.75
C VAL A 788 1.74 -50.28 39.93
N ASP A 789 2.39 -50.37 41.08
CA ASP A 789 2.03 -49.56 42.27
C ASP A 789 2.17 -48.06 41.99
N TYR A 790 3.07 -47.65 41.08
CA TYR A 790 3.23 -46.26 40.66
C TYR A 790 1.99 -45.67 39.96
N LYS A 791 1.09 -46.51 39.43
CA LYS A 791 -0.16 -46.07 38.78
C LYS A 791 -1.11 -45.35 39.74
N TRP A 792 -1.01 -45.62 41.04
CA TRP A 792 -1.72 -44.82 42.05
C TRP A 792 -1.19 -43.39 42.13
N LEU A 793 0.14 -43.20 42.08
CA LEU A 793 0.73 -41.86 42.00
C LEU A 793 0.35 -41.13 40.72
N GLU A 794 0.32 -41.82 39.57
CA GLU A 794 -0.18 -41.25 38.31
C GLU A 794 -1.64 -40.80 38.42
N THR A 795 -2.47 -41.62 39.07
CA THR A 795 -3.88 -41.30 39.32
C THR A 795 -4.01 -40.08 40.22
N VAL A 796 -3.23 -39.98 41.30
CA VAL A 796 -3.18 -38.78 42.16
C VAL A 796 -2.75 -37.54 41.36
N ASN A 797 -1.72 -37.63 40.54
CA ASN A 797 -1.26 -36.51 39.71
C ASN A 797 -2.34 -36.05 38.73
N LYS A 798 -3.12 -36.98 38.16
CA LYS A 798 -4.23 -36.64 37.27
C LYS A 798 -5.43 -36.09 38.01
N LEU A 799 -5.74 -36.59 39.20
CA LEU A 799 -6.75 -35.96 40.06
C LEU A 799 -6.36 -34.51 40.37
N ASN A 800 -5.07 -34.20 40.56
CA ASN A 800 -4.61 -32.81 40.73
C ASN A 800 -4.80 -31.95 39.47
N VAL A 801 -4.73 -32.53 38.27
CA VAL A 801 -4.97 -31.83 37.00
C VAL A 801 -6.47 -31.60 36.79
N VAL A 802 -7.27 -32.66 36.95
CA VAL A 802 -8.75 -32.61 36.82
C VAL A 802 -9.35 -31.71 37.91
N ASN A 803 -8.75 -31.72 39.10
CA ASN A 803 -9.14 -30.93 40.27
C ASN A 803 -10.64 -31.07 40.66
N PRO A 804 -11.14 -32.31 40.87
CA PRO A 804 -12.49 -32.53 41.38
C PRO A 804 -12.62 -32.07 42.84
N GLU A 805 -13.83 -31.82 43.31
CA GLU A 805 -14.04 -31.33 44.68
C GLU A 805 -13.74 -32.38 45.75
N PHE A 806 -13.94 -33.64 45.38
CA PHE A 806 -13.51 -34.79 46.17
C PHE A 806 -13.36 -36.03 45.31
N ALA A 807 -12.67 -37.03 45.84
CA ALA A 807 -12.53 -38.36 45.27
C ALA A 807 -12.98 -39.42 46.28
N ILE A 808 -13.65 -40.46 45.80
CA ILE A 808 -14.08 -41.62 46.59
C ILE A 808 -13.37 -42.85 46.05
N VAL A 809 -12.60 -43.52 46.90
CA VAL A 809 -11.91 -44.78 46.60
C VAL A 809 -12.81 -45.93 47.05
N VAL A 810 -13.38 -46.66 46.10
CA VAL A 810 -14.44 -47.66 46.33
C VAL A 810 -13.90 -49.04 46.73
N GLY A 811 -12.83 -49.10 47.52
CA GLY A 811 -12.26 -50.35 48.04
C GLY A 811 -10.96 -50.80 47.38
N ASP A 812 -10.43 -51.88 47.95
CA ASP A 812 -9.14 -52.50 47.64
C ASP A 812 -8.01 -51.47 47.56
N LEU A 813 -7.77 -50.76 48.67
CA LEU A 813 -6.71 -49.76 48.75
C LEU A 813 -5.32 -50.41 48.68
N THR A 814 -5.18 -51.59 49.31
CA THR A 814 -3.95 -52.38 49.36
C THR A 814 -4.25 -53.85 49.07
N ASP A 815 -3.31 -54.59 48.46
CA ASP A 815 -3.48 -56.02 48.18
C ASP A 815 -3.58 -56.87 49.46
N SER A 816 -3.01 -56.38 50.56
CA SER A 816 -3.05 -57.07 51.84
C SER A 816 -3.21 -56.09 53.00
N LYS A 817 -4.31 -56.25 53.72
CA LYS A 817 -4.66 -55.51 54.95
C LYS A 817 -3.59 -55.42 56.04
N THR A 818 -2.59 -56.30 56.06
CA THR A 818 -1.50 -56.28 57.06
C THR A 818 -0.16 -55.80 56.51
N ASN A 819 -0.07 -55.44 55.23
CA ASN A 819 1.18 -55.00 54.62
C ASN A 819 1.46 -53.52 54.96
N SER A 820 2.24 -53.28 56.02
CA SER A 820 2.57 -51.94 56.49
C SER A 820 3.28 -51.07 55.44
N SER A 821 4.08 -51.67 54.55
CA SER A 821 4.81 -50.95 53.51
C SER A 821 3.88 -50.48 52.40
N ALA A 822 2.95 -51.34 51.95
CA ALA A 822 1.92 -50.97 50.98
C ALA A 822 0.99 -49.87 51.52
N ILE A 823 0.58 -49.98 52.79
CA ILE A 823 -0.22 -48.96 53.47
C ILE A 823 0.52 -47.62 53.54
N ALA A 824 1.81 -47.63 53.88
CA ALA A 824 2.62 -46.42 53.95
C ALA A 824 2.79 -45.75 52.58
N TYR A 825 3.00 -46.55 51.51
CA TYR A 825 3.11 -46.05 50.15
C TYR A 825 1.79 -45.47 49.63
N TYR A 826 0.67 -46.16 49.85
CA TYR A 826 -0.65 -45.63 49.52
C TYR A 826 -0.86 -44.23 50.12
N LYS A 827 -0.56 -44.10 51.42
CA LYS A 827 -0.71 -42.85 52.17
C LYS A 827 0.23 -41.75 51.67
N SER A 828 1.47 -42.08 51.31
CA SER A 828 2.43 -41.08 50.82
C SER A 828 2.05 -40.55 49.44
N CYS A 829 1.47 -41.38 48.56
CA CYS A 829 0.89 -40.93 47.30
C CYS A 829 -0.37 -40.07 47.56
N ALA A 830 -1.30 -40.54 48.38
CA ALA A 830 -2.53 -39.80 48.69
C ALA A 830 -2.26 -38.41 49.32
N ALA A 831 -1.18 -38.27 50.11
CA ALA A 831 -0.77 -37.00 50.69
C ALA A 831 -0.31 -35.93 49.66
N GLN A 832 -0.12 -36.32 48.39
CA GLN A 832 0.24 -35.41 47.30
C GLN A 832 -0.99 -34.82 46.58
N LEU A 833 -2.20 -35.22 46.95
CA LEU A 833 -3.41 -34.57 46.45
C LEU A 833 -3.44 -33.09 46.86
N LYS A 834 -3.96 -32.24 45.97
CA LYS A 834 -4.20 -30.82 46.25
C LYS A 834 -5.07 -30.70 47.50
N PRO A 835 -4.79 -29.75 48.41
CA PRO A 835 -5.59 -29.58 49.63
C PRO A 835 -7.08 -29.32 49.40
N SER A 836 -7.49 -28.90 48.20
CA SER A 836 -8.89 -28.73 47.80
C SER A 836 -9.64 -30.05 47.54
N ILE A 837 -8.92 -31.15 47.26
CA ILE A 837 -9.52 -32.44 46.90
C ILE A 837 -9.64 -33.29 48.17
N SER A 838 -10.86 -33.44 48.69
CA SER A 838 -11.10 -34.36 49.82
C SER A 838 -11.07 -35.82 49.34
N LEU A 839 -10.49 -36.73 50.14
CA LEU A 839 -10.39 -38.15 49.79
C LEU A 839 -11.17 -39.03 50.79
N TYR A 840 -12.12 -39.80 50.28
CA TYR A 840 -12.95 -40.73 51.06
C TYR A 840 -12.62 -42.18 50.69
N HIS A 841 -12.63 -43.06 51.69
CA HIS A 841 -12.26 -44.47 51.50
C HIS A 841 -13.38 -45.42 51.92
N LEU A 842 -13.60 -46.45 51.12
CA LEU A 842 -14.43 -47.61 51.41
C LEU A 842 -13.55 -48.86 51.53
N PRO A 843 -13.90 -49.87 52.35
CA PRO A 843 -13.16 -51.11 52.41
C PRO A 843 -13.52 -52.06 51.26
N GLY A 844 -12.53 -52.72 50.67
CA GLY A 844 -12.72 -53.87 49.77
C GLY A 844 -12.33 -55.22 50.38
N ASN A 845 -12.45 -56.31 49.62
CA ASN A 845 -12.16 -57.65 50.14
C ASN A 845 -10.67 -57.85 50.46
N HIS A 846 -9.75 -57.14 49.80
CA HIS A 846 -8.32 -57.18 50.15
C HIS A 846 -8.00 -56.39 51.44
N ASP A 847 -8.84 -55.41 51.77
CA ASP A 847 -8.70 -54.57 52.95
C ASP A 847 -9.27 -55.18 54.24
N VAL A 848 -10.40 -55.91 54.14
CA VAL A 848 -11.08 -56.48 55.32
C VAL A 848 -11.37 -57.98 55.25
N GLY A 849 -11.15 -58.61 54.09
CA GLY A 849 -11.40 -60.03 53.82
C GLY A 849 -12.79 -60.31 53.23
N ASP A 850 -12.96 -61.44 52.53
CA ASP A 850 -14.25 -61.88 51.95
C ASP A 850 -15.34 -62.20 53.00
N ALA A 851 -14.92 -62.41 54.24
CA ALA A 851 -15.79 -62.58 55.42
C ALA A 851 -15.18 -61.77 56.58
N PRO A 852 -15.42 -60.45 56.63
CA PRO A 852 -14.78 -59.55 57.57
C PRO A 852 -15.03 -59.91 59.04
N SER A 853 -14.09 -59.56 59.91
CA SER A 853 -14.19 -59.74 61.36
C SER A 853 -13.96 -58.41 62.08
N ALA A 854 -14.28 -58.35 63.37
CA ALA A 854 -13.98 -57.17 64.18
C ALA A 854 -12.49 -56.78 64.15
N SER A 855 -11.58 -57.75 64.00
CA SER A 855 -10.14 -57.47 63.94
C SER A 855 -9.67 -56.92 62.60
N THR A 856 -10.24 -57.37 61.47
CA THR A 856 -9.86 -56.84 60.16
C THR A 856 -10.38 -55.41 59.98
N TYR A 857 -11.57 -55.09 60.48
CA TYR A 857 -12.06 -53.70 60.53
C TYR A 857 -11.23 -52.81 61.45
N ALA A 858 -10.78 -53.28 62.61
CA ALA A 858 -9.92 -52.47 63.48
C ALA A 858 -8.62 -52.05 62.77
N ILE A 859 -8.06 -52.93 61.93
CA ILE A 859 -6.87 -52.62 61.12
C ILE A 859 -7.20 -51.58 60.05
N TRP A 860 -8.28 -51.78 59.30
CA TRP A 860 -8.71 -50.82 58.27
C TRP A 860 -9.03 -49.45 58.86
N GLN A 861 -9.79 -49.40 59.96
CA GLN A 861 -10.16 -48.17 60.65
C GLN A 861 -8.94 -47.40 61.16
N THR A 862 -7.95 -48.10 61.71
CA THR A 862 -6.69 -47.50 62.15
C THR A 862 -5.93 -46.84 61.00
N ASN A 863 -6.07 -47.36 59.78
CA ASN A 863 -5.26 -46.93 58.65
C ASN A 863 -5.96 -45.97 57.70
N PHE A 864 -7.26 -46.14 57.43
CA PHE A 864 -7.95 -45.49 56.31
C PHE A 864 -9.27 -44.81 56.68
N SER A 865 -9.78 -45.01 57.91
CA SER A 865 -11.00 -44.31 58.34
C SER A 865 -10.80 -42.80 58.26
N SER A 866 -11.64 -42.15 57.46
CA SER A 866 -11.40 -40.79 56.97
C SER A 866 -11.97 -39.69 57.86
N SER A 867 -12.54 -40.01 59.04
CA SER A 867 -13.42 -39.02 59.70
C SER A 867 -13.76 -39.26 61.18
N GLY A 868 -13.11 -40.19 61.88
CA GLY A 868 -13.50 -40.49 63.27
C GLY A 868 -14.91 -41.08 63.40
N THR A 869 -15.48 -41.58 62.30
CA THR A 869 -16.69 -42.39 62.29
C THR A 869 -16.37 -43.80 62.82
N ALA A 870 -17.23 -44.31 63.71
CA ALA A 870 -17.02 -45.61 64.36
C ALA A 870 -17.24 -46.81 63.42
N ASN A 871 -17.89 -46.60 62.28
CA ASN A 871 -18.25 -47.62 61.30
C ASN A 871 -17.66 -47.29 59.91
N PRO A 872 -17.40 -48.31 59.06
CA PRO A 872 -16.88 -48.13 57.69
C PRO A 872 -17.91 -47.62 56.68
N TRP A 873 -19.21 -47.64 57.02
CA TRP A 873 -20.28 -47.00 56.27
C TRP A 873 -20.62 -45.62 56.85
N PHE A 874 -20.90 -44.66 55.98
CA PHE A 874 -21.18 -43.27 56.36
C PHE A 874 -21.89 -42.54 55.22
N SER A 875 -22.39 -41.34 55.50
CA SER A 875 -22.93 -40.44 54.48
C SER A 875 -22.41 -39.02 54.69
N PHE A 876 -22.35 -38.25 53.63
CA PHE A 876 -22.04 -36.82 53.68
C PHE A 876 -22.81 -36.08 52.59
N THR A 877 -22.84 -34.76 52.71
CA THR A 877 -23.52 -33.88 51.76
C THR A 877 -22.53 -32.94 51.10
N TYR A 878 -22.73 -32.68 49.81
CA TYR A 878 -22.02 -31.62 49.08
C TYR A 878 -23.03 -30.84 48.23
N GLY A 879 -23.13 -29.53 48.46
CA GLY A 879 -24.27 -28.75 47.97
C GLY A 879 -25.59 -29.34 48.47
N ASN A 880 -26.59 -29.45 47.60
CA ASN A 880 -27.88 -30.08 47.90
C ASN A 880 -27.93 -31.56 47.46
N ASN A 881 -26.83 -32.29 47.61
CA ASN A 881 -26.69 -33.68 47.18
C ASN A 881 -26.24 -34.59 48.33
N LEU A 882 -26.74 -35.83 48.36
CA LEU A 882 -26.43 -36.83 49.38
C LEU A 882 -25.56 -37.95 48.80
N PHE A 883 -24.44 -38.22 49.47
CA PHE A 883 -23.50 -39.27 49.14
C PHE A 883 -23.52 -40.32 50.25
N ILE A 884 -23.81 -41.57 49.90
CA ILE A 884 -23.94 -42.70 50.83
C ILE A 884 -22.85 -43.73 50.52
N CYS A 885 -21.94 -43.95 51.45
CA CYS A 885 -20.86 -44.92 51.36
C CYS A 885 -21.22 -46.17 52.16
N LEU A 886 -21.36 -47.31 51.47
CA LEU A 886 -21.72 -48.62 52.03
C LEU A 886 -20.54 -49.57 52.10
N ASP A 887 -20.44 -50.27 53.21
CA ASP A 887 -19.56 -51.42 53.36
C ASP A 887 -20.21 -52.67 52.75
N SER A 888 -20.03 -52.81 51.45
CA SER A 888 -20.53 -53.99 50.73
C SER A 888 -19.95 -55.31 51.22
N MET A 889 -18.80 -55.31 51.91
CA MET A 889 -18.19 -56.56 52.36
C MET A 889 -19.00 -57.18 53.51
N ILE A 890 -19.42 -56.37 54.48
CA ILE A 890 -20.27 -56.88 55.57
C ILE A 890 -21.69 -57.18 55.10
N LEU A 891 -22.23 -56.40 54.15
CA LEU A 891 -23.53 -56.68 53.53
C LEU A 891 -23.52 -58.00 52.77
N LYS A 892 -22.44 -58.31 52.05
CA LYS A 892 -22.27 -59.57 51.31
C LYS A 892 -22.06 -60.77 52.24
N ASN A 893 -21.22 -60.65 53.26
CA ASN A 893 -20.90 -61.77 54.15
C ASN A 893 -20.47 -61.34 55.57
N SER A 894 -21.41 -61.35 56.50
CA SER A 894 -21.19 -61.01 57.91
C SER A 894 -20.90 -62.22 58.83
N THR A 895 -20.57 -63.39 58.29
CA THR A 895 -20.41 -64.64 59.08
C THR A 895 -19.42 -64.50 60.24
N ASN A 896 -18.31 -63.78 60.04
CA ASN A 896 -17.28 -63.55 61.06
C ASN A 896 -17.48 -62.27 61.88
N TYR A 897 -18.55 -61.51 61.60
CA TYR A 897 -18.97 -60.37 62.41
C TYR A 897 -20.52 -60.25 62.43
N PRO A 898 -21.22 -61.21 63.06
CA PRO A 898 -22.68 -61.30 62.98
C PRO A 898 -23.39 -60.05 63.51
N GLY A 899 -24.50 -59.68 62.87
CA GLY A 899 -25.35 -58.54 63.26
C GLY A 899 -24.94 -57.19 62.65
N LYS A 900 -23.69 -57.04 62.18
CA LYS A 900 -23.23 -55.78 61.59
C LYS A 900 -23.87 -55.44 60.25
N ASN A 901 -24.20 -56.43 59.43
CA ASN A 901 -24.98 -56.23 58.21
C ASN A 901 -26.40 -55.68 58.50
N THR A 902 -27.01 -56.12 59.60
CA THR A 902 -28.34 -55.63 60.02
C THR A 902 -28.25 -54.22 60.55
N GLU A 903 -27.17 -53.89 61.29
CA GLU A 903 -26.89 -52.54 61.75
C GLU A 903 -26.73 -51.57 60.58
N GLU A 904 -25.96 -51.94 59.56
CA GLU A 904 -25.78 -51.13 58.34
C GLU A 904 -27.08 -50.98 57.55
N MET A 905 -27.84 -52.06 57.31
CA MET A 905 -29.11 -51.98 56.59
C MET A 905 -30.15 -51.10 57.30
N ASN A 906 -30.21 -51.15 58.63
CA ASN A 906 -31.09 -50.27 59.42
C ASN A 906 -30.66 -48.80 59.34
N TRP A 907 -29.35 -48.55 59.39
CA TRP A 907 -28.80 -47.21 59.22
C TRP A 907 -29.07 -46.67 57.81
N LEU A 908 -28.89 -47.48 56.77
CA LEU A 908 -29.16 -47.12 55.38
C LEU A 908 -30.64 -46.76 55.19
N THR A 909 -31.55 -47.60 55.72
CA THR A 909 -32.99 -47.34 55.67
C THR A 909 -33.32 -46.00 56.32
N THR A 910 -32.80 -45.74 57.53
CA THR A 910 -33.03 -44.48 58.24
C THR A 910 -32.44 -43.27 57.49
N THR A 911 -31.29 -43.44 56.85
CA THR A 911 -30.62 -42.39 56.08
C THR A 911 -31.41 -42.03 54.83
N LEU A 912 -31.92 -43.03 54.10
CA LEU A 912 -32.74 -42.83 52.90
C LEU A 912 -34.13 -42.28 53.22
N GLU A 913 -34.76 -42.70 54.32
CA GLU A 913 -36.01 -42.12 54.82
C GLU A 913 -35.87 -40.62 55.13
N ALA A 914 -34.69 -40.20 55.60
CA ALA A 914 -34.37 -38.80 55.86
C ALA A 914 -33.88 -38.02 54.62
N ALA A 915 -33.70 -38.66 53.47
CA ALA A 915 -33.08 -38.07 52.28
C ALA A 915 -34.04 -37.24 51.39
N SER A 916 -35.29 -37.04 51.82
CA SER A 916 -36.26 -36.26 51.06
C SER A 916 -35.79 -34.80 50.88
N GLY A 917 -35.65 -34.35 49.64
CA GLY A 917 -35.31 -32.96 49.30
C GLY A 917 -33.91 -32.73 48.73
N TYR A 918 -33.06 -33.76 48.69
CA TYR A 918 -31.80 -33.70 47.94
C TYR A 918 -32.04 -33.83 46.43
N ASP A 919 -31.26 -33.09 45.66
CA ASP A 919 -31.31 -33.04 44.19
C ASP A 919 -30.83 -34.36 43.57
N ASN A 920 -29.76 -34.91 44.13
CA ASN A 920 -29.19 -36.20 43.75
C ASN A 920 -28.85 -37.02 45.01
N ILE A 921 -29.20 -38.31 44.99
CA ILE A 921 -28.77 -39.29 46.00
C ILE A 921 -27.90 -40.34 45.27
N MET A 922 -26.65 -40.51 45.72
CA MET A 922 -25.66 -41.39 45.10
C MET A 922 -25.08 -42.35 46.13
N VAL A 923 -24.89 -43.60 45.73
CA VAL A 923 -24.40 -44.69 46.58
C VAL A 923 -23.03 -45.18 46.08
N PHE A 924 -22.12 -45.48 47.00
CA PHE A 924 -20.77 -45.94 46.72
C PHE A 924 -20.51 -47.21 47.52
N MET A 925 -19.97 -48.24 46.88
CA MET A 925 -19.70 -49.53 47.49
C MET A 925 -18.58 -50.26 46.77
N HIS A 926 -17.99 -51.29 47.35
CA HIS A 926 -16.91 -52.03 46.67
C HIS A 926 -17.44 -53.13 45.74
N ILE A 927 -18.25 -54.06 46.28
CA ILE A 927 -18.86 -55.13 45.49
C ILE A 927 -20.02 -54.57 44.68
N PRO A 928 -20.00 -54.68 43.34
CA PRO A 928 -21.11 -54.26 42.48
C PRO A 928 -22.44 -54.90 42.86
N LEU A 929 -23.55 -54.18 42.66
CA LEU A 929 -24.88 -54.81 42.76
C LEU A 929 -24.99 -55.94 41.75
N CYS A 930 -24.72 -55.64 40.49
CA CYS A 930 -24.63 -56.56 39.36
C CYS A 930 -23.58 -56.07 38.37
N MET A 931 -23.12 -56.96 37.49
CA MET A 931 -22.19 -56.63 36.41
C MET A 931 -22.94 -56.32 35.12
N ASP A 932 -23.86 -57.19 34.71
CA ASP A 932 -24.53 -57.12 33.40
C ASP A 932 -26.05 -56.90 33.53
N ALA A 933 -26.69 -57.59 34.49
CA ALA A 933 -28.13 -57.54 34.65
C ALA A 933 -28.56 -57.66 36.12
N ILE A 934 -29.63 -56.97 36.51
CA ILE A 934 -30.12 -56.96 37.89
C ILE A 934 -30.50 -58.34 38.44
N ASP A 935 -30.92 -59.26 37.57
CA ASP A 935 -31.33 -60.63 37.88
C ASP A 935 -30.23 -61.67 37.63
N GLU A 936 -28.99 -61.23 37.39
CA GLU A 936 -27.87 -62.15 37.18
C GLU A 936 -27.61 -63.04 38.40
N VAL A 937 -27.14 -64.26 38.15
CA VAL A 937 -26.87 -65.27 39.17
C VAL A 937 -25.78 -64.85 40.15
N ASP A 938 -25.90 -65.29 41.40
CA ASP A 938 -24.92 -65.01 42.45
C ASP A 938 -23.51 -65.47 42.07
N GLY A 939 -22.54 -64.58 42.22
CA GLY A 939 -21.14 -64.80 41.88
C GLY A 939 -20.17 -64.06 42.80
N SER A 940 -18.88 -64.20 42.52
CA SER A 940 -17.83 -63.51 43.27
C SER A 940 -17.88 -62.00 43.07
N ASN A 941 -18.31 -61.53 41.89
CA ASN A 941 -18.21 -60.13 41.47
C ASN A 941 -19.48 -59.31 41.65
N ASN A 942 -20.54 -59.90 42.23
CA ASN A 942 -21.81 -59.23 42.43
C ASN A 942 -22.36 -59.46 43.84
N MET A 943 -23.32 -58.64 44.24
CA MET A 943 -24.03 -58.77 45.51
C MET A 943 -25.01 -59.95 45.43
N PRO A 944 -25.11 -60.82 46.46
CA PRO A 944 -26.10 -61.90 46.47
C PRO A 944 -27.51 -61.39 46.24
N LEU A 945 -28.29 -62.09 45.42
CA LEU A 945 -29.59 -61.64 44.91
C LEU A 945 -30.55 -61.26 46.03
N ALA A 946 -30.52 -61.96 47.16
CA ALA A 946 -31.34 -61.63 48.33
C ALA A 946 -31.03 -60.24 48.92
N VAL A 947 -29.75 -59.88 49.02
CA VAL A 947 -29.29 -58.56 49.53
C VAL A 947 -29.47 -57.50 48.45
N ARG A 948 -29.11 -57.83 47.20
CA ARG A 948 -29.30 -56.96 46.03
C ARG A 948 -30.75 -56.49 45.91
N ASN A 949 -31.72 -57.39 46.03
CA ASN A 949 -33.14 -57.03 45.95
C ASN A 949 -33.60 -56.12 47.10
N GLN A 950 -33.04 -56.28 48.31
CA GLN A 950 -33.33 -55.37 49.42
C GLN A 950 -32.80 -53.97 49.15
N LEU A 951 -31.56 -53.87 48.65
CA LEU A 951 -30.93 -52.59 48.29
C LEU A 951 -31.67 -51.92 47.13
N LEU A 952 -31.94 -52.64 46.04
CA LEU A 952 -32.69 -52.12 44.89
C LEU A 952 -34.06 -51.58 45.33
N ASN A 953 -34.80 -52.31 46.17
CA ASN A 953 -36.08 -51.83 46.66
C ASN A 953 -35.96 -50.52 47.45
N LEU A 954 -34.96 -50.38 48.33
CA LEU A 954 -34.69 -49.12 49.04
C LEU A 954 -34.30 -48.00 48.07
N PHE A 955 -33.40 -48.29 47.12
CA PHE A 955 -32.88 -47.32 46.17
C PHE A 955 -33.98 -46.76 45.26
N HIS A 956 -34.85 -47.62 44.74
CA HIS A 956 -36.04 -47.21 43.98
C HIS A 956 -37.03 -46.42 44.81
N THR A 957 -37.31 -46.86 46.04
CA THR A 957 -38.27 -46.20 46.94
C THR A 957 -37.87 -44.76 47.25
N HIS A 958 -36.56 -44.50 47.37
CA HIS A 958 -36.02 -43.21 47.79
C HIS A 958 -35.34 -42.42 46.64
N GLY A 959 -35.44 -42.88 45.39
CA GLY A 959 -34.96 -42.13 44.23
C GLY A 959 -33.43 -42.00 44.15
N VAL A 960 -32.69 -43.04 44.55
CA VAL A 960 -31.24 -43.10 44.32
C VAL A 960 -30.97 -43.08 42.82
N LYS A 961 -30.07 -42.20 42.38
CA LYS A 961 -29.79 -41.98 40.95
C LYS A 961 -28.70 -42.90 40.43
N ALA A 962 -27.66 -43.13 41.21
CA ALA A 962 -26.54 -43.95 40.80
C ALA A 962 -25.89 -44.71 41.96
N VAL A 963 -25.41 -45.91 41.64
CA VAL A 963 -24.55 -46.74 42.49
C VAL A 963 -23.21 -46.91 41.78
N PHE A 964 -22.12 -46.51 42.44
CA PHE A 964 -20.76 -46.66 41.92
C PHE A 964 -20.00 -47.75 42.69
N SER A 965 -19.32 -48.64 41.96
CA SER A 965 -18.56 -49.76 42.52
C SER A 965 -17.22 -50.05 41.84
N GLY A 966 -16.41 -50.91 42.46
CA GLY A 966 -15.10 -51.37 41.96
C GLY A 966 -15.05 -52.90 41.81
N HIS A 967 -14.01 -53.55 42.34
CA HIS A 967 -13.84 -55.01 42.49
C HIS A 967 -13.57 -55.80 41.20
N ALA A 968 -14.20 -55.44 40.08
CA ALA A 968 -14.17 -56.26 38.87
C ALA A 968 -12.96 -55.97 37.94
N HIS A 969 -12.17 -54.93 38.20
CA HIS A 969 -11.05 -54.52 37.34
C HIS A 969 -11.43 -54.30 35.86
N ASN A 970 -12.70 -53.95 35.63
CA ASN A 970 -13.23 -53.66 34.31
C ASN A 970 -14.42 -52.71 34.44
N ASN A 971 -14.62 -51.82 33.46
CA ASN A 971 -15.81 -50.99 33.45
C ASN A 971 -17.03 -51.85 33.13
N SER A 972 -18.10 -51.65 33.90
CA SER A 972 -19.41 -52.17 33.55
C SER A 972 -20.50 -51.15 33.82
N TYR A 973 -21.60 -51.28 33.10
CA TYR A 973 -22.74 -50.40 33.19
C TYR A 973 -24.03 -51.20 33.04
N ALA A 974 -24.87 -51.12 34.06
CA ALA A 974 -26.23 -51.62 34.05
C ALA A 974 -27.20 -50.51 34.48
N ARG A 975 -28.49 -50.67 34.17
CA ARG A 975 -29.53 -49.73 34.58
C ARG A 975 -30.79 -50.48 34.99
N ASP A 976 -31.45 -50.00 36.03
CA ASP A 976 -32.76 -50.47 36.46
C ASP A 976 -33.69 -49.27 36.61
N GLY A 977 -34.64 -49.11 35.68
CA GLY A 977 -35.44 -47.89 35.58
C GLY A 977 -34.58 -46.63 35.43
N ALA A 978 -34.64 -45.73 36.41
CA ALA A 978 -33.84 -44.49 36.46
C ALA A 978 -32.52 -44.63 37.25
N LEU A 979 -32.29 -45.78 37.92
CA LEU A 979 -31.09 -46.04 38.72
C LEU A 979 -29.96 -46.55 37.81
N GLU A 980 -28.84 -45.84 37.79
CA GLU A 980 -27.60 -46.27 37.15
C GLU A 980 -26.76 -47.14 38.08
N ILE A 981 -26.20 -48.23 37.55
CA ILE A 981 -25.33 -49.15 38.29
C ILE A 981 -24.01 -49.21 37.52
N VAL A 982 -22.97 -48.63 38.12
CA VAL A 982 -21.73 -48.29 37.43
C VAL A 982 -20.55 -48.93 38.13
N THR A 983 -19.91 -49.89 37.48
CA THR A 983 -18.64 -50.45 37.95
C THR A 983 -17.49 -49.73 37.26
N THR A 984 -16.59 -49.17 38.06
CA THR A 984 -15.40 -48.46 37.61
C THR A 984 -14.22 -49.42 37.62
N SER A 985 -13.49 -49.47 36.52
CA SER A 985 -12.29 -50.29 36.39
C SER A 985 -11.18 -49.81 37.33
N SER A 986 -10.28 -50.72 37.70
CA SER A 986 -9.13 -50.44 38.56
C SER A 986 -8.22 -49.37 37.95
N CYS A 987 -7.69 -48.50 38.82
CA CYS A 987 -6.65 -47.54 38.44
C CYS A 987 -5.26 -48.17 38.31
N LEU A 988 -5.07 -49.41 38.77
CA LEU A 988 -3.78 -50.12 38.80
C LEU A 988 -3.68 -51.17 37.70
N CYS A 989 -4.71 -52.01 37.51
CA CYS A 989 -4.62 -53.11 36.55
C CYS A 989 -5.97 -53.59 36.02
N SER A 990 -6.01 -53.89 34.73
CA SER A 990 -7.22 -54.34 34.04
C SER A 990 -7.24 -55.86 33.90
N LEU A 991 -8.36 -56.50 34.27
CA LEU A 991 -8.51 -57.97 34.22
C LEU A 991 -9.64 -58.43 33.26
N GLY A 992 -10.39 -57.51 32.65
CA GLY A 992 -11.48 -57.81 31.72
C GLY A 992 -11.05 -58.21 30.30
N SER A 993 -11.98 -58.75 29.52
CA SER A 993 -11.81 -59.04 28.08
C SER A 993 -12.99 -58.47 27.26
N PRO A 994 -12.78 -57.42 26.43
CA PRO A 994 -11.54 -56.65 26.31
C PRO A 994 -11.23 -55.88 27.59
N ALA A 995 -9.94 -55.69 27.88
CA ALA A 995 -9.51 -54.97 29.07
C ALA A 995 -9.81 -53.47 28.92
N THR A 996 -10.58 -52.90 29.84
CA THR A 996 -10.70 -51.44 29.97
C THR A 996 -9.35 -50.88 30.42
N PRO A 997 -8.78 -49.84 29.80
CA PRO A 997 -7.54 -49.21 30.28
C PRO A 997 -7.62 -48.82 31.76
N GLN A 998 -6.50 -48.85 32.48
CA GLN A 998 -6.43 -48.38 33.87
C GLN A 998 -6.85 -46.91 33.93
N GLY A 999 -7.45 -46.45 35.03
CA GLY A 999 -7.98 -45.09 35.09
C GLY A 999 -8.92 -44.85 36.26
N PHE A 1000 -9.71 -43.79 36.17
CA PHE A 1000 -10.72 -43.44 37.16
C PHE A 1000 -11.91 -42.77 36.47
N ARG A 1001 -13.03 -42.64 37.18
CA ARG A 1001 -14.24 -42.00 36.65
C ARG A 1001 -14.39 -40.59 37.21
N VAL A 1002 -14.72 -39.64 36.36
CA VAL A 1002 -15.17 -38.30 36.77
C VAL A 1002 -16.66 -38.22 36.58
N VAL A 1003 -17.35 -37.71 37.60
CA VAL A 1003 -18.79 -37.53 37.61
C VAL A 1003 -19.07 -36.02 37.69
N LYS A 1004 -19.85 -35.53 36.73
CA LYS A 1004 -20.37 -34.17 36.62
C LYS A 1004 -21.78 -34.16 37.18
N VAL A 1005 -22.04 -33.34 38.19
CA VAL A 1005 -23.32 -33.29 38.89
C VAL A 1005 -24.07 -32.04 38.46
N TYR A 1006 -25.32 -32.21 38.05
CA TYR A 1006 -26.24 -31.13 37.70
C TYR A 1006 -27.45 -31.16 38.66
N PRO A 1007 -28.30 -30.12 38.70
CA PRO A 1007 -29.42 -30.07 39.65
C PRO A 1007 -30.41 -31.24 39.55
N ASN A 1008 -30.54 -31.84 38.37
CA ASN A 1008 -31.58 -32.85 38.09
C ASN A 1008 -31.03 -34.14 37.48
N HIS A 1009 -29.75 -34.20 37.11
CA HIS A 1009 -29.11 -35.39 36.56
C HIS A 1009 -27.62 -35.41 36.86
N ILE A 1010 -26.97 -36.52 36.50
CA ILE A 1010 -25.52 -36.64 36.53
C ILE A 1010 -25.05 -37.10 35.15
N GLU A 1011 -23.82 -36.74 34.81
CA GLU A 1011 -23.08 -37.31 33.71
C GLU A 1011 -21.78 -37.89 34.26
N HIS A 1012 -21.24 -38.93 33.65
CA HIS A 1012 -19.95 -39.47 34.08
C HIS A 1012 -19.12 -39.97 32.91
N GLU A 1013 -17.82 -39.79 33.00
CA GLU A 1013 -16.85 -40.24 32.01
C GLU A 1013 -15.71 -40.99 32.67
N TYR A 1014 -15.20 -42.01 32.00
CA TYR A 1014 -14.04 -42.75 32.46
C TYR A 1014 -12.78 -42.17 31.82
N ILE A 1015 -11.89 -41.62 32.64
CA ILE A 1015 -10.61 -41.08 32.22
C ILE A 1015 -9.58 -42.20 32.26
N ALA A 1016 -9.17 -42.63 31.08
CA ALA A 1016 -8.08 -43.58 30.95
C ALA A 1016 -6.75 -42.94 31.39
N ASN A 1017 -5.94 -43.75 32.07
CA ASN A 1017 -4.51 -43.57 32.20
C ASN A 1017 -3.81 -44.32 31.08
N PRO A 1018 -3.68 -43.73 29.86
CA PRO A 1018 -2.90 -44.39 28.83
C PRO A 1018 -1.51 -44.64 29.40
N ASP A 1019 -0.95 -45.81 29.08
CA ASP A 1019 0.45 -46.09 29.35
C ASP A 1019 1.28 -44.93 28.82
N ILE A 1020 2.18 -44.40 29.65
CA ILE A 1020 3.25 -43.57 29.14
C ILE A 1020 4.09 -44.49 28.25
N VAL A 1021 3.76 -44.52 26.96
CA VAL A 1021 4.74 -44.88 25.95
C VAL A 1021 5.73 -43.72 25.98
N CYS A 1022 6.79 -43.84 26.77
CA CYS A 1022 7.99 -43.06 26.55
C CYS A 1022 8.48 -43.43 25.15
N VAL A 1023 7.97 -42.73 24.13
CA VAL A 1023 8.64 -42.67 22.84
C VAL A 1023 9.96 -41.98 23.14
N SER A 1024 11.06 -42.68 22.92
CA SER A 1024 12.39 -42.13 23.13
C SER A 1024 12.53 -40.83 22.32
N GLY A 1025 12.56 -39.70 23.01
CA GLY A 1025 12.82 -38.37 22.44
C GLY A 1025 11.58 -37.50 22.32
N ASP A 1026 11.16 -36.89 23.43
CA ASP A 1026 10.73 -35.48 23.46
C ASP A 1026 10.61 -35.03 24.93
N PHE A 1027 11.63 -34.31 25.41
CA PHE A 1027 11.61 -33.61 26.69
C PHE A 1027 10.87 -32.29 26.51
N ASN A 1028 9.56 -32.25 26.81
CA ASN A 1028 8.87 -31.06 27.29
C ASN A 1028 7.45 -31.39 27.78
N CYS A 1029 7.38 -31.92 28.99
CA CYS A 1029 6.16 -31.92 29.81
C CYS A 1029 6.51 -31.16 31.10
N ASP A 1030 6.42 -29.83 31.05
CA ASP A 1030 6.62 -28.97 32.21
C ASP A 1030 5.56 -29.29 33.28
N GLY A 1031 5.97 -30.02 34.33
CA GLY A 1031 5.15 -30.24 35.53
C GLY A 1031 5.25 -31.62 36.18
N ILE A 1032 5.94 -32.59 35.58
CA ILE A 1032 6.10 -33.94 36.18
C ILE A 1032 7.47 -34.01 36.85
N ILE A 1033 7.48 -34.29 38.16
CA ILE A 1033 8.68 -34.57 38.94
C ILE A 1033 9.41 -35.75 38.28
N ASP A 1034 10.68 -35.52 37.94
CA ASP A 1034 11.55 -36.43 37.22
C ASP A 1034 11.71 -37.77 37.96
N PHE A 1035 11.66 -38.88 37.22
CA PHE A 1035 11.80 -40.24 37.78
C PHE A 1035 13.20 -40.50 38.36
N GLU A 1036 14.19 -39.64 38.06
CA GLU A 1036 15.53 -39.71 38.65
C GLU A 1036 15.61 -39.23 40.11
N ASP A 1037 14.65 -38.42 40.59
CA ASP A 1037 14.68 -37.91 41.98
C ASP A 1037 14.11 -38.88 43.03
N MET A 1038 13.43 -39.95 42.61
CA MET A 1038 12.93 -41.02 43.51
C MET A 1038 14.05 -41.89 44.10
N ALA A 1039 15.27 -41.85 43.53
CA ALA A 1039 16.42 -42.57 44.08
C ALA A 1039 16.95 -41.96 45.40
N THR A 1040 16.50 -40.76 45.79
CA THR A 1040 16.94 -40.09 47.03
C THR A 1040 16.01 -40.31 48.22
N LEU A 1041 14.81 -40.89 48.01
CA LEU A 1041 13.83 -41.18 49.08
C LEU A 1041 13.74 -42.67 49.49
N THR A 1042 14.46 -43.57 48.82
CA THR A 1042 14.62 -44.98 49.24
C THR A 1042 15.93 -45.25 50.00
N GLY A 1043 16.55 -44.22 50.57
CA GLY A 1043 17.78 -44.31 51.35
C GLY A 1043 17.60 -44.92 52.75
N SER A 1044 17.16 -46.18 52.84
CA SER A 1044 17.48 -47.18 53.87
C SER A 1044 16.59 -48.40 53.61
N TRP A 1045 17.08 -49.61 53.90
CA TRP A 1045 16.38 -50.91 53.80
C TRP A 1045 16.68 -51.80 52.59
N LEU A 1046 17.84 -51.72 51.95
CA LEU A 1046 18.37 -52.86 51.18
C LEU A 1046 19.91 -52.91 51.20
N GLU A 1047 20.54 -52.98 52.37
CA GLU A 1047 21.87 -53.62 52.50
C GLU A 1047 22.02 -54.28 53.89
N GLY A 1048 22.13 -55.60 53.88
CA GLY A 1048 22.37 -56.47 55.03
C GLY A 1048 22.43 -57.90 54.53
N GLY A 1049 23.45 -58.17 53.71
CA GLY A 1049 23.52 -59.33 52.83
C GLY A 1049 23.69 -60.69 53.50
N LEU A 1050 23.69 -61.72 52.64
CA LEU A 1050 24.70 -62.77 52.57
C LEU A 1050 24.44 -63.59 51.28
N TRP A 1051 25.34 -63.45 50.30
CA TRP A 1051 25.55 -64.39 49.19
C TRP A 1051 26.27 -65.65 49.71
N PRO A 1052 26.17 -66.81 49.04
CA PRO A 1052 26.84 -67.07 47.75
C PRO A 1052 25.92 -67.34 46.57
#